data_AF-A0A846E6G4-F1
#
_entry.id   AF-A0A846E6G4-F1
#
_cell.length_a   1.000
_cell.length_b   1.000
_cell.length_c   1.000
_cell.angle_alpha   90.00
_cell.angle_beta   90.00
_cell.angle_gamma   90.00
#
_symmetry.space_group_name_H-M   'P 1'
#
loop_
_entity.id
_entity.type
_entity.pdbx_description
1 polymer ?
#
loop_
_entity_poly.entity_id
_entity_poly.type
_entity_poly.pdbx_seq_one_letter_code
_entity_poly.pdbx_strand_id
1 'polypeptide(L)'
;MSQTNQDNSASTSNQEQDTRKLLKLISYLGSLYIQRRYFPYDTYEYNYNYLNPLAITNVPENQILERLFGLPFPKIPQGEFPSFKWIAKVAFRAVIIFINSSLAKKLEPSESTVIASKLQQLENQEESSDFLEKFKSVLQEIDQELQVDEQLQKADQKGLKSRKSGILGLIENEAKEVKNKTSKFLNRSVEDLEKDLDASEKAAIASLQEIVKYTSKLAELAESKVPTTQLYANNLSLVDYNNQFQIIPKPAISNTFQQDLIFAYLQVGGYNPVVIEQINQLDSRIEITATQYADVAQKFGVNDSLNTALEDGRIYLADYSILAGLVNGTYPEQQKYVTAPLALFAVPPVGSTSRSLFPVAISYNQTSISNQRVLFTPLDADANGEPWMTAKNIVEMANSNYHELISHLGRTHLVVEAFVVPTNKLPDNHPLKCLLIPHLEGTLFINYGAHAVLVAPGGTVDSLLGSSIGADTSLAAKATQSYLFNFNDIAFPKTLENRGVNDKVKLPTYPYRDDGLLIWDAIESWVTDYFNLLYSSDAEVANDQDIQKWASTLVSHEGGRLQNFGDDGKGEIKTVSYLVQAVSTVIFTASAQHAAVNFAQKEFMMYTPACPLARYLPAPTNTQETKSFIEGLPSLEQASGQIDLLYLLGSVHYTQLGHYSESAFPDQNQVKPALDKFHAQLDEITKEIQKRNIQLKLEGLIPYEFLIPAKIPQSINI
;
A
#
# COMPACT_ATOMS: atom_id res chain seq x y z
N MET A 1 56.42 11.79 -20.09
CA MET A 1 56.01 12.75 -19.04
C MET A 1 54.68 13.37 -19.43
N SER A 2 53.59 12.91 -18.83
CA SER A 2 52.51 13.76 -18.30
C SER A 2 51.47 12.83 -17.66
N GLN A 3 51.41 12.89 -16.33
CA GLN A 3 50.38 12.26 -15.52
C GLN A 3 49.02 12.88 -15.84
N THR A 4 47.99 12.05 -15.95
CA THR A 4 46.61 12.45 -15.69
C THR A 4 46.15 11.69 -14.47
N ASN A 5 45.87 12.44 -13.41
CA ASN A 5 45.32 11.95 -12.15
C ASN A 5 43.96 11.30 -12.41
N GLN A 6 43.86 10.00 -12.16
CA GLN A 6 42.58 9.37 -11.86
C GLN A 6 42.29 9.63 -10.38
N ASP A 7 41.29 10.46 -10.14
CA ASP A 7 40.68 10.61 -8.82
C ASP A 7 40.11 9.25 -8.38
N ASN A 8 40.71 8.68 -7.34
CA ASN A 8 40.14 7.62 -6.53
C ASN A 8 38.98 8.22 -5.71
N SER A 9 37.77 8.32 -6.29
CA SER A 9 36.56 8.52 -5.50
C SER A 9 36.18 7.19 -4.86
N ALA A 10 36.36 7.11 -3.54
CA ALA A 10 36.05 5.98 -2.68
C ALA A 10 34.64 5.43 -2.92
N SER A 11 34.54 4.10 -3.08
CA SER A 11 33.29 3.36 -2.95
C SER A 11 32.75 3.57 -1.53
N THR A 12 31.76 4.43 -1.38
CA THR A 12 30.94 4.48 -0.16
C THR A 12 30.21 3.14 -0.06
N SER A 13 30.23 2.51 1.12
CA SER A 13 29.50 1.26 1.31
C SER A 13 27.99 1.51 1.10
N ASN A 14 27.25 0.57 0.51
CA ASN A 14 25.78 0.68 0.30
C ASN A 14 25.05 1.15 1.59
N GLN A 15 25.54 0.77 2.77
CA GLN A 15 24.96 1.16 4.06
C GLN A 15 25.27 2.61 4.50
N GLU A 16 26.39 3.22 4.07
CA GLU A 16 26.63 4.66 4.26
C GLU A 16 25.65 5.48 3.40
N GLN A 17 25.29 4.94 2.23
CA GLN A 17 24.24 5.49 1.39
C GLN A 17 22.86 5.36 2.05
N ASP A 18 22.53 4.22 2.66
CA ASP A 18 21.25 4.01 3.34
C ASP A 18 21.10 4.83 4.63
N THR A 19 22.17 4.99 5.40
CA THR A 19 22.20 5.89 6.56
C THR A 19 21.95 7.33 6.11
N ARG A 20 22.62 7.78 5.03
CA ARG A 20 22.36 9.11 4.45
C ARG A 20 20.95 9.25 3.90
N LYS A 21 20.34 8.20 3.33
CA LYS A 21 18.94 8.22 2.88
C LYS A 21 17.97 8.39 4.06
N LEU A 22 18.14 7.65 5.15
CA LEU A 22 17.31 7.80 6.36
C LEU A 22 17.44 9.22 6.94
N LEU A 23 18.66 9.74 7.04
CA LEU A 23 18.92 11.10 7.52
C LEU A 23 18.22 12.13 6.64
N LYS A 24 18.36 12.02 5.31
CA LYS A 24 17.67 12.88 4.36
C LYS A 24 16.16 12.79 4.49
N LEU A 25 15.60 11.59 4.68
CA LEU A 25 14.15 11.40 4.88
C LEU A 25 13.66 12.07 6.16
N ILE A 26 14.34 11.88 7.29
CA ILE A 26 13.91 12.48 8.57
C ILE A 26 14.12 14.01 8.54
N SER A 27 15.20 14.48 7.95
CA SER A 27 15.42 15.90 7.65
C SER A 27 14.34 16.48 6.73
N TYR A 28 13.92 15.72 5.72
CA TYR A 28 12.83 16.08 4.81
C TYR A 28 11.50 16.18 5.56
N LEU A 29 11.16 15.20 6.39
CA LEU A 29 9.97 15.21 7.23
C LEU A 29 9.97 16.39 8.21
N GLY A 30 11.11 16.67 8.86
CA GLY A 30 11.27 17.85 9.71
C GLY A 30 11.11 19.16 8.94
N SER A 31 11.60 19.21 7.70
CA SER A 31 11.45 20.37 6.83
C SER A 31 9.97 20.62 6.46
N LEU A 32 9.22 19.57 6.09
CA LEU A 32 7.77 19.64 5.80
C LEU A 32 7.00 20.30 6.94
N TYR A 33 7.35 19.93 8.17
CA TYR A 33 6.70 20.47 9.36
C TYR A 33 6.94 21.97 9.55
N ILE A 34 8.20 22.40 9.51
CA ILE A 34 8.59 23.82 9.64
C ILE A 34 7.95 24.63 8.52
N GLN A 35 7.91 24.03 7.34
CA GLN A 35 7.47 24.66 6.11
C GLN A 35 5.98 24.98 6.11
N ARG A 36 5.11 24.12 6.63
CA ARG A 36 3.64 24.30 6.66
C ARG A 36 3.19 25.74 6.99
N ARG A 37 3.88 26.45 7.89
CA ARG A 37 3.52 27.81 8.34
C ARG A 37 3.82 28.94 7.35
N TYR A 38 4.62 28.67 6.33
CA TYR A 38 5.19 29.70 5.46
C TYR A 38 4.74 29.56 3.99
N PHE A 39 3.90 28.58 3.65
CA PHE A 39 3.36 28.45 2.30
C PHE A 39 2.11 29.29 2.14
N PRO A 40 2.02 30.09 1.06
CA PRO A 40 0.77 30.75 0.70
C PRO A 40 -0.28 29.71 0.33
N TYR A 41 -1.55 30.12 0.38
CA TYR A 41 -2.63 29.37 -0.25
C TYR A 41 -2.46 29.46 -1.77
N ASP A 42 -1.79 28.47 -2.37
CA ASP A 42 -1.74 28.32 -3.82
C ASP A 42 -3.05 27.73 -4.37
N THR A 43 -3.32 27.96 -5.65
CA THR A 43 -4.53 27.49 -6.32
C THR A 43 -4.37 26.06 -6.83
N TYR A 44 -5.40 25.22 -6.64
CA TYR A 44 -5.47 23.88 -7.23
C TYR A 44 -5.80 23.92 -8.73
N GLU A 45 -4.97 23.30 -9.55
CA GLU A 45 -5.18 23.14 -10.99
C GLU A 45 -5.02 21.68 -11.41
N TYR A 46 -5.51 21.31 -12.60
CA TYR A 46 -5.27 19.98 -13.19
C TYR A 46 -3.99 19.99 -14.06
N ASN A 47 -3.24 18.89 -14.04
CA ASN A 47 -2.07 18.55 -14.83
C ASN A 47 -2.41 17.45 -15.82
N TYR A 48 -2.40 17.85 -17.09
CA TYR A 48 -2.67 17.01 -18.24
C TYR A 48 -1.48 16.14 -18.66
N ASN A 49 -0.30 16.40 -18.09
CA ASN A 49 0.93 15.67 -18.33
C ASN A 49 1.32 14.74 -17.17
N TYR A 50 0.59 14.78 -16.04
CA TYR A 50 0.93 14.02 -14.83
C TYR A 50 0.93 12.51 -15.10
N LEU A 51 -0.14 11.99 -15.70
CA LEU A 51 -0.24 10.61 -16.18
C LEU A 51 -1.07 10.61 -17.47
N ASN A 52 -0.48 10.98 -18.60
CA ASN A 52 -1.20 11.08 -19.88
C ASN A 52 -1.86 9.73 -20.25
N PRO A 53 -3.18 9.66 -20.56
CA PRO A 53 -4.13 10.75 -20.82
C PRO A 53 -5.11 11.05 -19.67
N LEU A 54 -4.72 10.86 -18.43
CA LEU A 54 -5.45 11.37 -17.27
C LEU A 54 -5.17 12.86 -17.07
N ALA A 55 -6.22 13.58 -16.68
CA ALA A 55 -6.12 14.92 -16.13
C ALA A 55 -6.24 14.78 -14.60
N ILE A 56 -5.08 14.77 -13.95
CA ILE A 56 -4.91 14.62 -12.50
C ILE A 56 -4.49 15.97 -11.93
N THR A 57 -4.34 16.17 -10.63
CA THR A 57 -3.96 17.47 -10.07
C THR A 57 -2.53 17.90 -10.43
N ASN A 58 -2.35 19.19 -10.74
CA ASN A 58 -1.08 19.84 -11.05
C ASN A 58 -0.38 20.33 -9.82
N VAL A 59 0.40 19.44 -9.22
CA VAL A 59 1.33 19.82 -8.17
C VAL A 59 2.70 20.01 -8.81
N PRO A 60 3.12 21.26 -9.09
CA PRO A 60 4.45 21.48 -9.62
C PRO A 60 5.49 21.20 -8.54
N GLU A 61 6.66 20.76 -9.00
CA GLU A 61 7.87 20.73 -8.18
C GLU A 61 8.18 22.12 -7.65
N ASN A 62 8.45 22.20 -6.36
CA ASN A 62 9.09 23.34 -5.74
C ASN A 62 10.60 23.26 -5.98
N GLN A 63 11.01 23.69 -7.18
CA GLN A 63 12.41 23.66 -7.62
C GLN A 63 13.38 24.39 -6.68
N ILE A 64 12.89 25.35 -5.87
CA ILE A 64 13.73 26.05 -4.91
C ILE A 64 14.04 25.11 -3.74
N LEU A 65 13.02 24.46 -3.18
CA LEU A 65 13.19 23.49 -2.10
C LEU A 65 13.94 22.25 -2.56
N GLU A 66 13.67 21.76 -3.77
CA GLU A 66 14.40 20.63 -4.33
C GLU A 66 15.89 20.92 -4.47
N ARG A 67 16.27 22.10 -4.99
CA ARG A 67 17.69 22.52 -5.03
C ARG A 67 18.31 22.66 -3.64
N LEU A 68 17.51 22.99 -2.63
CA LEU A 68 17.98 23.11 -1.25
C LEU A 68 18.15 21.73 -0.62
N PHE A 69 17.16 20.84 -0.71
CA PHE A 69 17.13 19.59 0.07
C PHE A 69 17.53 18.33 -0.74
N GLY A 70 17.71 18.45 -2.05
CA GLY A 70 18.07 17.35 -2.93
C GLY A 70 16.98 16.28 -3.04
N LEU A 71 15.73 16.66 -2.78
CA LEU A 71 14.54 15.80 -2.84
C LEU A 71 13.39 16.56 -3.49
N PRO A 72 12.60 15.93 -4.37
CA PRO A 72 11.45 16.57 -5.02
C PRO A 72 10.43 16.98 -3.96
N PHE A 73 9.92 18.20 -4.06
CA PHE A 73 9.01 18.76 -3.06
C PHE A 73 7.79 19.38 -3.72
N PRO A 74 6.56 19.00 -3.35
CA PRO A 74 5.36 19.52 -3.98
C PRO A 74 5.05 20.96 -3.57
N LYS A 75 4.61 21.81 -4.50
CA LYS A 75 4.01 23.10 -4.19
C LYS A 75 2.50 22.92 -3.93
N ILE A 76 2.14 22.67 -2.66
CA ILE A 76 0.75 22.43 -2.21
C ILE A 76 0.29 23.46 -1.17
N PRO A 77 -1.04 23.67 -1.01
CA PRO A 77 -1.57 24.54 0.03
C PRO A 77 -1.25 24.04 1.44
N GLN A 78 -1.23 24.97 2.40
CA GLN A 78 -0.92 24.69 3.82
C GLN A 78 -1.72 23.51 4.42
N GLY A 79 -2.98 23.36 4.02
CA GLY A 79 -3.88 22.31 4.51
C GLY A 79 -3.53 20.90 4.05
N GLU A 80 -2.77 20.76 2.96
CA GLU A 80 -2.39 19.48 2.37
C GLU A 80 -1.03 18.97 2.86
N PHE A 81 -0.28 19.80 3.59
CA PHE A 81 0.97 19.36 4.21
C PHE A 81 0.68 18.39 5.35
N PRO A 82 1.46 17.30 5.46
CA PRO A 82 1.29 16.33 6.55
C PRO A 82 1.36 16.99 7.93
N SER A 83 0.49 16.54 8.82
CA SER A 83 0.56 16.97 10.21
C SER A 83 1.81 16.41 10.91
N PHE A 84 2.15 17.00 12.06
CA PHE A 84 3.24 16.48 12.89
C PHE A 84 3.04 15.01 13.27
N LYS A 85 1.79 14.63 13.58
CA LYS A 85 1.41 13.27 13.95
C LYS A 85 1.72 12.29 12.83
N TRP A 86 1.39 12.65 11.59
CA TRP A 86 1.74 11.84 10.41
C TRP A 86 3.25 11.69 10.28
N ILE A 87 3.99 12.81 10.36
CA ILE A 87 5.46 12.83 10.27
C ILE A 87 6.11 11.91 11.31
N ALA A 88 5.64 11.96 12.56
CA ALA A 88 6.15 11.11 13.64
C ALA A 88 5.93 9.62 13.35
N LYS A 89 4.75 9.23 12.84
CA LYS A 89 4.44 7.85 12.46
C LYS A 89 5.34 7.36 11.33
N VAL A 90 5.50 8.14 10.27
CA VAL A 90 6.37 7.80 9.13
C VAL A 90 7.83 7.69 9.55
N ALA A 91 8.33 8.64 10.33
CA ALA A 91 9.70 8.61 10.85
C ALA A 91 9.93 7.35 11.70
N PHE A 92 8.97 6.97 12.54
CA PHE A 92 9.06 5.75 13.35
C PHE A 92 9.16 4.49 12.48
N ARG A 93 8.33 4.35 11.45
CA ARG A 93 8.42 3.21 10.52
C ARG A 93 9.74 3.18 9.74
N ALA A 94 10.18 4.35 9.26
CA ALA A 94 11.47 4.46 8.55
C ALA A 94 12.66 4.04 9.42
N VAL A 95 12.63 4.37 10.72
CA VAL A 95 13.65 3.89 11.68
C VAL A 95 13.57 2.38 11.85
N ILE A 96 12.39 1.79 12.03
CA ILE A 96 12.24 0.33 12.16
C ILE A 96 12.80 -0.39 10.93
N ILE A 97 12.46 0.09 9.72
CA ILE A 97 12.97 -0.42 8.45
C ILE A 97 14.50 -0.38 8.45
N PHE A 98 15.07 0.78 8.74
CA PHE A 98 16.52 0.96 8.72
C PHE A 98 17.24 0.07 9.73
N ILE A 99 16.71 -0.07 10.95
CA ILE A 99 17.26 -1.00 11.94
C ILE A 99 17.13 -2.43 11.41
N ASN A 100 15.94 -2.86 10.97
CA ASN A 100 15.72 -4.22 10.45
C ASN A 100 16.72 -4.58 9.34
N SER A 101 16.86 -3.73 8.33
CA SER A 101 17.78 -3.94 7.20
C SER A 101 19.25 -3.88 7.63
N SER A 102 19.59 -3.08 8.65
CA SER A 102 20.93 -3.07 9.23
C SER A 102 21.23 -4.34 10.04
N LEU A 103 20.23 -4.92 10.72
CA LEU A 103 20.38 -6.11 11.56
C LEU A 103 20.31 -7.42 10.77
N ALA A 104 19.62 -7.42 9.63
CA ALA A 104 19.52 -8.58 8.75
C ALA A 104 20.94 -9.10 8.44
N LYS A 105 21.30 -10.24 9.07
CA LYS A 105 22.58 -10.98 8.99
C LYS A 105 23.72 -10.54 9.93
N LYS A 106 23.52 -9.66 10.92
CA LYS A 106 24.65 -8.98 11.60
C LYS A 106 24.67 -8.94 13.13
N LEU A 107 23.56 -9.18 13.84
CA LEU A 107 23.53 -9.27 15.31
C LEU A 107 23.18 -10.68 15.81
N GLU A 108 23.57 -10.97 17.05
CA GLU A 108 23.15 -12.20 17.73
C GLU A 108 21.64 -12.18 17.95
N PRO A 109 20.91 -13.31 17.78
CA PRO A 109 19.45 -13.37 17.91
C PRO A 109 18.90 -12.79 19.23
N SER A 110 19.67 -12.88 20.33
CA SER A 110 19.28 -12.31 21.62
C SER A 110 19.18 -10.79 21.59
N GLU A 111 20.08 -10.11 20.87
CA GLU A 111 20.07 -8.63 20.76
C GLU A 111 18.91 -8.16 19.88
N SER A 112 18.68 -8.82 18.73
CA SER A 112 17.51 -8.55 17.88
C SER A 112 16.19 -8.71 18.65
N THR A 113 16.10 -9.72 19.52
CA THR A 113 14.89 -9.98 20.33
C THR A 113 14.62 -8.85 21.33
N VAL A 114 15.66 -8.32 22.00
CA VAL A 114 15.54 -7.20 22.94
C VAL A 114 15.04 -5.94 22.21
N ILE A 115 15.65 -5.61 21.07
CA ILE A 115 15.27 -4.45 20.24
C ILE A 115 13.82 -4.60 19.77
N ALA A 116 13.46 -5.75 19.20
CA ALA A 116 12.13 -6.01 18.65
C ALA A 116 11.05 -5.90 19.74
N SER A 117 11.27 -6.51 20.90
CA SER A 117 10.33 -6.47 22.03
C SER A 117 10.02 -5.03 22.49
N LYS A 118 11.07 -4.21 22.68
CA LYS A 118 10.90 -2.82 23.12
C LYS A 118 10.21 -1.95 22.06
N LEU A 119 10.57 -2.09 20.78
CA LEU A 119 9.94 -1.33 19.69
C LEU A 119 8.49 -1.75 19.45
N GLN A 120 8.17 -3.04 19.60
CA GLN A 120 6.79 -3.54 19.48
C GLN A 120 5.88 -3.00 20.61
N GLN A 121 6.39 -2.90 21.83
CA GLN A 121 5.63 -2.30 22.95
C GLN A 121 5.30 -0.84 22.70
N LEU A 122 6.21 -0.12 22.05
CA LEU A 122 6.05 1.29 21.71
C LEU A 122 5.02 1.52 20.59
N GLU A 123 4.92 0.61 19.61
CA GLU A 123 3.92 0.67 18.53
C GLU A 123 2.49 0.74 19.08
N ASN A 124 2.19 0.02 20.15
CA ASN A 124 0.89 0.07 20.85
C ASN A 124 0.56 1.42 21.51
N GLN A 125 1.52 2.35 21.56
CA GLN A 125 1.37 3.66 22.20
C GLN A 125 1.47 4.81 21.19
N GLU A 126 1.42 4.56 19.88
CA GLU A 126 1.67 5.60 18.87
C GLU A 126 0.63 6.72 18.79
N GLU A 127 -0.52 6.53 19.44
CA GLU A 127 -1.56 7.54 19.56
C GLU A 127 -1.29 8.56 20.68
N SER A 128 -0.27 8.34 21.53
CA SER A 128 0.01 9.24 22.66
C SER A 128 0.68 10.54 22.21
N SER A 129 0.30 11.66 22.83
CA SER A 129 0.85 12.99 22.50
C SER A 129 2.35 13.13 22.78
N ASP A 130 2.90 12.26 23.64
CA ASP A 130 4.32 12.16 24.01
C ASP A 130 5.06 11.04 23.27
N PHE A 131 4.50 10.51 22.18
CA PHE A 131 5.04 9.35 21.47
C PHE A 131 6.52 9.48 21.09
N LEU A 132 6.96 10.63 20.57
CA LEU A 132 8.37 10.82 20.21
C LEU A 132 9.31 10.84 21.41
N GLU A 133 8.88 11.35 22.55
CA GLU A 133 9.66 11.32 23.79
C GLU A 133 9.83 9.87 24.27
N LYS A 134 8.74 9.09 24.23
CA LYS A 134 8.79 7.65 24.54
C LYS A 134 9.66 6.90 23.54
N PHE A 135 9.57 7.22 22.25
CA PHE A 135 10.37 6.58 21.22
C PHE A 135 11.87 6.83 21.43
N LYS A 136 12.24 8.09 21.67
CA LYS A 136 13.60 8.44 22.10
C LYS A 136 14.03 7.66 23.34
N SER A 137 13.19 7.62 24.38
CA SER A 137 13.50 6.89 25.64
C SER A 137 13.73 5.40 25.40
N VAL A 138 12.92 4.77 24.56
CA VAL A 138 13.08 3.35 24.21
C VAL A 138 14.41 3.09 23.50
N LEU A 139 14.78 3.95 22.54
CA LEU A 139 16.08 3.81 21.87
C LEU A 139 17.26 4.06 22.83
N GLN A 140 17.11 4.98 23.79
CA GLN A 140 18.08 5.21 24.87
C GLN A 140 18.25 3.98 25.77
N GLU A 141 17.15 3.33 26.15
CA GLU A 141 17.19 2.11 26.94
C GLU A 141 17.87 0.97 26.18
N ILE A 142 17.56 0.79 24.89
CA ILE A 142 18.22 -0.20 24.03
C ILE A 142 19.73 0.06 23.99
N ASP A 143 20.12 1.31 23.80
CA ASP A 143 21.53 1.73 23.74
C ASP A 143 22.30 1.38 25.03
N GLN A 144 21.67 1.62 26.18
CA GLN A 144 22.22 1.30 27.49
C GLN A 144 22.26 -0.21 27.77
N GLU A 145 21.17 -0.92 27.50
CA GLU A 145 21.04 -2.37 27.77
C GLU A 145 22.01 -3.19 26.91
N LEU A 146 22.18 -2.80 25.64
CA LEU A 146 23.16 -3.42 24.74
C LEU A 146 24.59 -2.88 24.97
N GLN A 147 24.80 -1.89 25.84
CA GLN A 147 26.10 -1.27 26.07
C GLN A 147 26.77 -0.85 24.75
N VAL A 148 26.00 -0.25 23.84
CA VAL A 148 26.42 -0.01 22.44
C VAL A 148 27.75 0.75 22.36
N ASP A 149 27.92 1.78 23.19
CA ASP A 149 29.16 2.57 23.26
C ASP A 149 30.38 1.72 23.64
N GLU A 150 30.24 0.81 24.61
CA GLU A 150 31.34 -0.08 25.00
C GLU A 150 31.67 -1.09 23.90
N GLN A 151 30.64 -1.63 23.23
CA GLN A 151 30.83 -2.57 22.13
C GLN A 151 31.54 -1.91 20.94
N LEU A 152 31.13 -0.70 20.56
CA LEU A 152 31.78 0.09 19.51
C LEU A 152 33.22 0.45 19.87
N GLN A 153 33.48 0.87 21.13
CA GLN A 153 34.85 1.12 21.60
C GLN A 153 35.74 -0.13 21.55
N LYS A 154 35.20 -1.31 21.88
CA LYS A 154 35.93 -2.59 21.77
C LYS A 154 36.21 -2.97 20.32
N ALA A 155 35.28 -2.70 19.40
CA ALA A 155 35.47 -2.95 17.97
C ALA A 155 36.56 -2.03 17.36
N ASP A 156 36.55 -0.74 17.73
CA ASP A 156 37.58 0.24 17.38
C ASP A 156 38.98 -0.22 17.79
N GLN A 157 39.13 -0.72 19.03
CA GLN A 157 40.40 -1.19 19.56
C GLN A 157 40.95 -2.42 18.83
N LYS A 158 40.08 -3.20 18.17
CA LYS A 158 40.46 -4.41 17.39
C LYS A 158 40.89 -4.09 15.95
N GLY A 159 40.96 -2.82 15.55
CA GLY A 159 41.45 -2.44 14.22
C GLY A 159 40.50 -2.80 13.06
N LEU A 160 39.22 -3.06 13.34
CA LEU A 160 38.15 -3.29 12.33
C LEU A 160 37.73 -2.00 11.59
N LYS A 161 38.65 -1.03 11.48
CA LYS A 161 38.60 0.32 10.88
C LYS A 161 37.52 1.30 11.37
N SER A 162 38.04 2.32 12.07
CA SER A 162 37.82 3.77 11.99
C SER A 162 36.55 4.32 11.32
N ARG A 163 35.51 4.62 12.10
CA ARG A 163 34.48 5.63 11.74
C ARG A 163 34.06 6.53 12.92
N LYS A 164 34.94 6.66 13.93
CA LYS A 164 34.71 7.41 15.19
C LYS A 164 34.32 8.90 15.06
N SER A 165 34.26 9.47 13.85
CA SER A 165 33.81 10.86 13.63
C SER A 165 32.78 11.03 12.49
N GLY A 166 32.15 9.95 12.02
CA GLY A 166 31.30 10.01 10.81
C GLY A 166 29.87 10.47 11.08
N ILE A 167 29.07 9.64 11.75
CA ILE A 167 27.61 9.74 11.62
C ILE A 167 26.98 10.81 12.50
N LEU A 168 27.42 10.96 13.77
CA LEU A 168 26.97 12.05 14.64
C LEU A 168 27.31 13.44 14.06
N GLY A 169 28.53 13.59 13.54
CA GLY A 169 28.94 14.79 12.82
C GLY A 169 28.12 15.00 11.55
N LEU A 170 27.79 13.94 10.80
CA LEU A 170 26.90 14.03 9.64
C LEU A 170 25.48 14.46 10.04
N ILE A 171 24.91 13.95 11.14
CA ILE A 171 23.59 14.33 11.65
C ILE A 171 23.56 15.81 12.03
N GLU A 172 24.54 16.26 12.82
CA GLU A 172 24.63 17.65 13.26
C GLU A 172 24.86 18.59 12.06
N ASN A 173 25.67 18.17 11.09
CA ASN A 173 25.93 18.92 9.88
C ASN A 173 24.68 18.99 8.98
N GLU A 174 23.99 17.89 8.72
CA GLU A 174 22.76 17.84 7.92
C GLU A 174 21.64 18.65 8.58
N ALA A 175 21.44 18.51 9.90
CA ALA A 175 20.46 19.30 10.64
C ALA A 175 20.76 20.80 10.59
N LYS A 176 22.04 21.18 10.75
CA LYS A 176 22.50 22.57 10.63
C LYS A 176 22.34 23.08 9.19
N GLU A 177 22.64 22.25 8.21
CA GLU A 177 22.49 22.55 6.79
C GLU A 177 21.02 22.79 6.42
N VAL A 178 20.10 21.95 6.89
CA VAL A 178 18.65 22.11 6.71
C VAL A 178 18.16 23.43 7.31
N LYS A 179 18.56 23.75 8.56
CA LYS A 179 18.21 25.03 9.19
C LYS A 179 18.74 26.23 8.42
N ASN A 180 20.02 26.19 8.01
CA ASN A 180 20.65 27.27 7.25
C ASN A 180 20.00 27.47 5.88
N LYS A 181 19.68 26.39 5.17
CA LYS A 181 18.99 26.42 3.88
C LYS A 181 17.58 26.99 4.02
N THR A 182 16.86 26.61 5.07
CA THR A 182 15.50 27.11 5.36
C THR A 182 15.53 28.61 5.71
N SER A 183 16.47 29.03 6.55
CA SER A 183 16.71 30.44 6.90
C SER A 183 16.98 31.28 5.65
N LYS A 184 17.85 30.80 4.75
CA LYS A 184 18.15 31.46 3.48
C LYS A 184 16.93 31.54 2.56
N PHE A 185 16.12 30.48 2.51
CA PHE A 185 14.91 30.43 1.68
C PHE A 185 13.85 31.43 2.14
N LEU A 186 13.55 31.45 3.43
CA LEU A 186 12.52 32.33 4.01
C LEU A 186 13.00 33.77 4.17
N ASN A 187 14.27 34.05 3.88
CA ASN A 187 14.92 35.34 4.14
C ASN A 187 14.74 35.78 5.61
N ARG A 188 14.88 34.82 6.54
CA ARG A 188 14.74 35.01 7.99
C ARG A 188 15.94 34.43 8.70
N SER A 189 16.34 35.00 9.84
CA SER A 189 17.39 34.40 10.66
C SER A 189 16.95 33.04 11.21
N VAL A 190 17.91 32.16 11.52
CA VAL A 190 17.60 30.87 12.18
C VAL A 190 16.92 31.12 13.53
N GLU A 191 17.34 32.17 14.24
CA GLU A 191 16.73 32.58 15.51
C GLU A 191 15.27 32.99 15.34
N ASP A 192 14.90 33.62 14.24
CA ASP A 192 13.50 34.01 13.98
C ASP A 192 12.63 32.83 13.58
N LEU A 193 13.18 31.83 12.89
CA LEU A 193 12.48 30.56 12.63
C LEU A 193 12.25 29.77 13.92
N GLU A 194 13.24 29.76 14.82
CA GLU A 194 13.12 29.10 16.11
C GLU A 194 12.14 29.80 17.05
N LYS A 195 11.94 31.13 16.94
CA LYS A 195 10.91 31.85 17.71
C LYS A 195 9.49 31.47 17.30
N ASP A 196 9.26 31.15 16.03
CA ASP A 196 7.94 30.79 15.53
C ASP A 196 7.50 29.39 15.98
N LEU A 197 8.46 28.53 16.34
CA LEU A 197 8.18 27.21 16.92
C LEU A 197 7.71 27.34 18.37
N ASP A 198 6.59 26.72 18.67
CA ASP A 198 6.10 26.59 20.04
C ASP A 198 6.96 25.59 20.84
N ALA A 199 6.69 25.51 22.14
CA ALA A 199 7.46 24.65 23.04
C ALA A 199 7.30 23.15 22.72
N SER A 200 6.13 22.72 22.27
CA SER A 200 5.85 21.33 21.91
C SER A 200 6.65 20.94 20.67
N GLU A 201 6.66 21.81 19.66
CA GLU A 201 7.38 21.59 18.41
C GLU A 201 8.89 21.51 18.59
N LYS A 202 9.44 22.40 19.42
CA LYS A 202 10.87 22.38 19.78
C LYS A 202 11.25 21.08 20.45
N ALA A 203 10.46 20.62 21.42
CA ALA A 203 10.69 19.35 22.10
C ALA A 203 10.64 18.18 21.11
N ALA A 204 9.67 18.20 20.20
CA ALA A 204 9.47 17.14 19.24
C ALA A 204 10.62 17.05 18.21
N ILE A 205 11.12 18.18 17.71
CA ILE A 205 12.33 18.24 16.86
C ILE A 205 13.55 17.71 17.62
N ALA A 206 13.76 18.10 18.87
CA ALA A 206 14.86 17.60 19.69
C ALA A 206 14.79 16.08 19.87
N SER A 207 13.59 15.53 20.07
CA SER A 207 13.39 14.08 20.14
C SER A 207 13.67 13.36 18.82
N LEU A 208 13.26 13.90 17.67
CA LEU A 208 13.63 13.35 16.36
C LEU A 208 15.15 13.29 16.16
N GLN A 209 15.89 14.32 16.59
CA GLN A 209 17.35 14.35 16.50
C GLN A 209 18.00 13.25 17.34
N GLU A 210 17.53 13.05 18.56
CA GLU A 210 18.04 11.97 19.42
C GLU A 210 17.65 10.58 18.89
N ILE A 211 16.43 10.40 18.36
CA ILE A 211 16.00 9.16 17.69
C ILE A 211 16.96 8.79 16.56
N VAL A 212 17.27 9.75 15.70
CA VAL A 212 18.23 9.59 14.59
C VAL A 212 19.60 9.15 15.10
N LYS A 213 20.08 9.79 16.16
CA LYS A 213 21.36 9.48 16.79
C LYS A 213 21.41 8.04 17.31
N TYR A 214 20.45 7.60 18.12
CA TYR A 214 20.46 6.23 18.66
C TYR A 214 20.26 5.17 17.58
N THR A 215 19.41 5.46 16.59
CA THR A 215 19.23 4.60 15.42
C THR A 215 20.55 4.39 14.67
N SER A 216 21.32 5.46 14.50
CA SER A 216 22.63 5.40 13.85
C SER A 216 23.65 4.58 14.63
N LYS A 217 23.66 4.70 15.97
CA LYS A 217 24.53 3.89 16.84
C LYS A 217 24.24 2.38 16.70
N LEU A 218 22.96 2.00 16.61
CA LEU A 218 22.56 0.61 16.43
C LEU A 218 22.99 0.05 15.07
N ALA A 219 22.91 0.85 14.01
CA ALA A 219 23.39 0.45 12.70
C ALA A 219 24.92 0.27 12.66
N GLU A 220 25.66 1.17 13.30
CA GLU A 220 27.12 1.06 13.44
C GLU A 220 27.52 -0.20 14.24
N LEU A 221 26.76 -0.51 15.30
CA LEU A 221 26.99 -1.72 16.09
C LEU A 221 26.83 -2.98 15.23
N ALA A 222 25.77 -3.05 14.42
CA ALA A 222 25.55 -4.15 13.51
C ALA A 222 26.71 -4.33 12.50
N GLU A 223 27.25 -3.24 11.95
CA GLU A 223 28.43 -3.31 11.06
C GLU A 223 29.67 -3.90 11.74
N SER A 224 29.92 -3.51 13.00
CA SER A 224 31.12 -3.93 13.75
C SER A 224 31.24 -5.45 13.96
N LYS A 225 30.14 -6.19 13.80
CA LYS A 225 30.05 -7.64 14.06
C LYS A 225 30.16 -8.50 12.79
N VAL A 226 30.28 -7.89 11.60
CA VAL A 226 30.36 -8.62 10.33
C VAL A 226 31.74 -9.29 10.15
N PRO A 227 31.82 -10.62 10.01
CA PRO A 227 33.04 -11.27 9.55
C PRO A 227 33.32 -10.89 8.09
N THR A 228 34.57 -10.61 7.74
CA THR A 228 35.00 -10.12 6.41
C THR A 228 34.77 -11.10 5.25
N THR A 229 34.19 -12.26 5.51
CA THR A 229 34.01 -13.36 4.55
C THR A 229 32.64 -14.01 4.72
N GLN A 230 31.61 -13.46 4.11
CA GLN A 230 30.44 -14.26 3.74
C GLN A 230 30.07 -13.96 2.28
N LEU A 231 30.53 -14.88 1.44
CA LEU A 231 30.28 -14.97 0.02
C LEU A 231 28.82 -15.36 -0.24
N TYR A 232 28.26 -14.75 -1.29
CA TYR A 232 27.01 -15.07 -1.94
C TYR A 232 26.76 -16.60 -2.01
N ALA A 233 25.76 -17.08 -1.29
CA ALA A 233 25.27 -18.43 -1.47
C ALA A 233 24.44 -18.46 -2.77
N ASN A 234 24.88 -19.27 -3.75
CA ASN A 234 24.23 -19.37 -5.06
C ASN A 234 22.89 -20.14 -5.03
N ASN A 235 22.48 -20.70 -3.89
CA ASN A 235 21.22 -21.41 -3.73
C ASN A 235 20.46 -20.84 -2.53
N LEU A 236 19.50 -19.93 -2.80
CA LEU A 236 18.62 -19.39 -1.76
C LEU A 236 17.63 -20.46 -1.28
N SER A 237 17.28 -20.37 0.00
CA SER A 237 16.27 -21.20 0.66
C SER A 237 15.22 -20.32 1.33
N LEU A 238 14.09 -20.90 1.75
CA LEU A 238 13.11 -20.19 2.58
C LEU A 238 13.71 -19.65 3.88
N VAL A 239 14.75 -20.30 4.42
CA VAL A 239 15.47 -19.84 5.62
C VAL A 239 16.13 -18.48 5.35
N ASP A 240 16.67 -18.27 4.16
CA ASP A 240 17.32 -16.99 3.80
C ASP A 240 16.34 -15.84 3.74
N TYR A 241 15.14 -16.05 3.18
CA TYR A 241 14.05 -15.06 3.19
C TYR A 241 13.51 -14.84 4.62
N ASN A 242 13.37 -15.91 5.41
CA ASN A 242 12.93 -15.79 6.81
C ASN A 242 13.90 -14.94 7.64
N ASN A 243 15.21 -15.01 7.34
CA ASN A 243 16.24 -14.24 8.05
C ASN A 243 16.19 -12.72 7.76
N GLN A 244 15.34 -12.25 6.85
CA GLN A 244 15.14 -10.81 6.61
C GLN A 244 14.23 -10.13 7.65
N PHE A 245 13.52 -10.91 8.47
CA PHE A 245 12.59 -10.43 9.49
C PHE A 245 13.25 -10.48 10.87
N GLN A 246 14.01 -9.45 11.24
CA GLN A 246 14.72 -9.38 12.52
C GLN A 246 13.96 -8.55 13.56
N ILE A 247 13.56 -7.35 13.17
CA ILE A 247 12.76 -6.42 13.98
C ILE A 247 11.33 -6.35 13.45
N ILE A 248 11.18 -6.31 12.13
CA ILE A 248 9.88 -6.39 11.48
C ILE A 248 9.33 -7.81 11.72
N PRO A 249 8.14 -7.96 12.32
CA PRO A 249 7.55 -9.27 12.53
C PRO A 249 7.33 -9.99 11.21
N LYS A 250 7.70 -11.28 11.18
CA LYS A 250 7.44 -12.13 10.03
C LYS A 250 5.92 -12.32 9.86
N PRO A 251 5.34 -12.08 8.66
CA PRO A 251 3.91 -12.22 8.44
C PRO A 251 3.39 -13.65 8.65
N ALA A 252 2.14 -13.78 9.10
CA ALA A 252 1.54 -15.09 9.41
C ALA A 252 1.50 -16.04 8.20
N ILE A 253 1.30 -15.49 7.00
CA ILE A 253 1.25 -16.25 5.74
C ILE A 253 2.55 -17.03 5.47
N SER A 254 3.68 -16.61 6.03
CA SER A 254 4.97 -17.28 5.86
C SER A 254 4.97 -18.76 6.29
N ASN A 255 4.02 -19.15 7.15
CA ASN A 255 3.90 -20.52 7.63
C ASN A 255 2.92 -21.37 6.81
N THR A 256 2.10 -20.77 5.95
CA THR A 256 0.95 -21.44 5.34
C THR A 256 0.75 -21.17 3.85
N PHE A 257 1.54 -20.27 3.24
CA PHE A 257 1.38 -19.86 1.82
C PHE A 257 1.42 -21.01 0.81
N GLN A 258 2.12 -22.11 1.13
CA GLN A 258 2.20 -23.27 0.24
C GLN A 258 0.89 -24.08 0.19
N GLN A 259 -0.04 -23.86 1.14
CA GLN A 259 -1.31 -24.58 1.21
C GLN A 259 -2.29 -24.05 0.14
N ASP A 260 -2.93 -24.96 -0.59
CA ASP A 260 -3.95 -24.61 -1.59
C ASP A 260 -5.15 -23.87 -1.00
N LEU A 261 -5.50 -24.18 0.25
CA LEU A 261 -6.54 -23.46 1.01
C LEU A 261 -6.22 -21.96 1.13
N ILE A 262 -4.97 -21.62 1.45
CA ILE A 262 -4.55 -20.23 1.62
C ILE A 262 -4.45 -19.52 0.26
N PHE A 263 -3.91 -20.19 -0.75
CA PHE A 263 -3.88 -19.67 -2.12
C PHE A 263 -5.29 -19.30 -2.64
N ALA A 264 -6.28 -20.16 -2.43
CA ALA A 264 -7.66 -19.85 -2.79
C ALA A 264 -8.27 -18.76 -1.89
N TYR A 265 -7.99 -18.78 -0.58
CA TYR A 265 -8.48 -17.76 0.34
C TYR A 265 -8.00 -16.34 -0.01
N LEU A 266 -6.77 -16.18 -0.52
CA LEU A 266 -6.25 -14.86 -0.90
C LEU A 266 -7.11 -14.15 -1.94
N GLN A 267 -7.87 -14.89 -2.77
CA GLN A 267 -8.75 -14.30 -3.78
C GLN A 267 -9.97 -13.59 -3.19
N VAL A 268 -10.33 -13.89 -1.94
CA VAL A 268 -11.53 -13.38 -1.25
C VAL A 268 -11.21 -12.67 0.07
N GLY A 269 -10.08 -12.97 0.71
CA GLY A 269 -9.67 -12.39 2.00
C GLY A 269 -8.18 -12.06 2.08
N GLY A 270 -7.51 -11.95 0.92
CA GLY A 270 -6.10 -11.54 0.83
C GLY A 270 -5.93 -10.04 0.59
N TYR A 271 -4.78 -9.67 0.02
CA TYR A 271 -4.39 -8.29 -0.30
C TYR A 271 -5.07 -7.73 -1.55
N ASN A 272 -5.56 -8.59 -2.46
CA ASN A 272 -6.24 -8.18 -3.68
C ASN A 272 -7.58 -8.90 -3.87
N PRO A 273 -8.56 -8.69 -2.98
CA PRO A 273 -9.81 -9.44 -2.96
C PRO A 273 -10.83 -8.91 -4.00
N VAL A 274 -10.38 -8.41 -5.15
CA VAL A 274 -11.23 -7.71 -6.15
C VAL A 274 -11.15 -8.28 -7.57
N VAL A 275 -10.36 -9.34 -7.78
CA VAL A 275 -10.15 -9.92 -9.13
C VAL A 275 -11.15 -11.02 -9.45
N ILE A 276 -11.48 -11.85 -8.47
CA ILE A 276 -12.30 -13.05 -8.70
C ILE A 276 -13.72 -12.70 -9.16
N GLU A 277 -14.21 -13.41 -10.17
CA GLU A 277 -15.56 -13.29 -10.73
C GLU A 277 -16.20 -14.67 -10.95
N GLN A 278 -17.53 -14.74 -10.87
CA GLN A 278 -18.30 -15.95 -11.16
C GLN A 278 -18.39 -16.17 -12.67
N ILE A 279 -18.22 -17.42 -13.11
CA ILE A 279 -18.44 -17.80 -14.51
C ILE A 279 -19.57 -18.84 -14.61
N ASN A 280 -20.43 -18.65 -15.62
CA ASN A 280 -21.56 -19.56 -15.89
C ASN A 280 -21.27 -20.52 -17.05
N GLN A 281 -20.14 -20.33 -17.74
CA GLN A 281 -19.62 -21.19 -18.80
C GLN A 281 -18.12 -21.31 -18.63
N LEU A 282 -17.56 -22.49 -18.92
CA LEU A 282 -16.12 -22.69 -18.85
C LEU A 282 -15.42 -21.79 -19.87
N ASP A 283 -14.42 -21.03 -19.42
CA ASP A 283 -13.59 -20.21 -20.29
C ASP A 283 -12.75 -21.10 -21.21
N SER A 284 -12.82 -20.88 -22.53
CA SER A 284 -12.09 -21.67 -23.52
C SER A 284 -10.57 -21.59 -23.38
N ARG A 285 -10.04 -20.61 -22.66
CA ARG A 285 -8.60 -20.47 -22.35
C ARG A 285 -8.16 -21.42 -21.23
N ILE A 286 -9.08 -22.12 -20.57
CA ILE A 286 -8.81 -23.15 -19.54
C ILE A 286 -9.36 -24.49 -20.02
N GLU A 287 -8.53 -25.27 -20.70
CA GLU A 287 -8.90 -26.55 -21.29
C GLU A 287 -8.94 -27.70 -20.25
N ILE A 288 -9.59 -27.48 -19.10
CA ILE A 288 -9.79 -28.54 -18.10
C ILE A 288 -10.95 -29.47 -18.51
N THR A 289 -10.71 -30.78 -18.44
CA THR A 289 -11.74 -31.79 -18.72
C THR A 289 -12.62 -32.05 -17.50
N ALA A 290 -13.83 -32.57 -17.71
CA ALA A 290 -14.74 -32.95 -16.63
C ALA A 290 -14.12 -34.01 -15.67
N THR A 291 -13.33 -34.93 -16.21
CA THR A 291 -12.60 -35.93 -15.41
C THR A 291 -11.53 -35.28 -14.54
N GLN A 292 -10.70 -34.38 -15.10
CA GLN A 292 -9.69 -33.66 -14.32
C GLN A 292 -10.33 -32.82 -13.21
N TYR A 293 -11.46 -32.14 -13.49
CA TYR A 293 -12.19 -31.42 -12.44
C TYR A 293 -12.64 -32.37 -11.31
N ALA A 294 -13.25 -33.50 -11.65
CA ALA A 294 -13.74 -34.46 -10.67
C ALA A 294 -12.59 -35.03 -9.81
N ASP A 295 -11.46 -35.34 -10.43
CA ASP A 295 -10.26 -35.83 -9.73
C ASP A 295 -9.67 -34.75 -8.80
N VAL A 296 -9.64 -33.48 -9.24
CA VAL A 296 -9.22 -32.34 -8.40
C VAL A 296 -10.19 -32.15 -7.24
N ALA A 297 -11.51 -32.15 -7.48
CA ALA A 297 -12.52 -32.05 -6.43
C ALA A 297 -12.35 -33.18 -5.40
N GLN A 298 -12.09 -34.40 -5.86
CA GLN A 298 -11.83 -35.54 -4.98
C GLN A 298 -10.58 -35.36 -4.12
N LYS A 299 -9.50 -34.74 -4.63
CA LYS A 299 -8.31 -34.37 -3.84
C LYS A 299 -8.68 -33.50 -2.63
N PHE A 300 -9.69 -32.63 -2.77
CA PHE A 300 -10.20 -31.79 -1.69
C PHE A 300 -11.36 -32.42 -0.90
N GLY A 301 -11.63 -33.72 -1.09
CA GLY A 301 -12.70 -34.43 -0.38
C GLY A 301 -14.11 -34.09 -0.86
N VAL A 302 -14.24 -33.53 -2.07
CA VAL A 302 -15.51 -33.11 -2.67
C VAL A 302 -15.88 -34.09 -3.78
N ASN A 303 -17.09 -34.64 -3.72
CA ASN A 303 -17.67 -35.41 -4.81
C ASN A 303 -18.59 -34.50 -5.62
N ASP A 304 -18.11 -34.01 -6.77
CA ASP A 304 -18.80 -33.01 -7.56
C ASP A 304 -18.42 -33.14 -9.06
N SER A 305 -19.24 -32.55 -9.94
CA SER A 305 -19.00 -32.54 -11.37
C SER A 305 -18.91 -31.11 -11.91
N LEU A 306 -18.12 -30.90 -12.95
CA LEU A 306 -17.93 -29.56 -13.53
C LEU A 306 -19.25 -28.94 -14.00
N ASN A 307 -20.10 -29.73 -14.67
CA ASN A 307 -21.39 -29.25 -15.16
C ASN A 307 -22.31 -28.82 -14.01
N THR A 308 -22.41 -29.64 -12.95
CA THR A 308 -23.21 -29.30 -11.77
C THR A 308 -22.68 -28.04 -11.09
N ALA A 309 -21.36 -27.91 -10.96
CA ALA A 309 -20.75 -26.74 -10.36
C ALA A 309 -20.99 -25.45 -11.17
N LEU A 310 -20.96 -25.53 -12.51
CA LEU A 310 -21.30 -24.41 -13.39
C LEU A 310 -22.78 -24.04 -13.29
N GLU A 311 -23.68 -25.04 -13.35
CA GLU A 311 -25.13 -24.85 -13.23
C GLU A 311 -25.52 -24.21 -11.89
N ASP A 312 -24.84 -24.58 -10.81
CA ASP A 312 -25.04 -24.00 -9.47
C ASP A 312 -24.40 -22.61 -9.30
N GLY A 313 -23.58 -22.15 -10.24
CA GLY A 313 -22.79 -20.91 -10.13
C GLY A 313 -21.69 -20.99 -9.05
N ARG A 314 -21.03 -22.14 -8.95
CA ARG A 314 -19.97 -22.40 -7.95
C ARG A 314 -18.55 -22.32 -8.51
N ILE A 315 -18.39 -21.96 -9.78
CA ILE A 315 -17.09 -21.81 -10.45
C ILE A 315 -16.74 -20.33 -10.60
N TYR A 316 -15.49 -20.01 -10.27
CA TYR A 316 -14.98 -18.65 -10.25
C TYR A 316 -13.63 -18.55 -10.95
N LEU A 317 -13.37 -17.40 -11.58
CA LEU A 317 -12.18 -17.12 -12.36
C LEU A 317 -11.47 -15.88 -11.83
N ALA A 318 -10.15 -15.95 -11.70
CA ALA A 318 -9.29 -14.76 -11.61
C ALA A 318 -8.53 -14.63 -12.94
N ASP A 319 -8.81 -13.58 -13.70
CA ASP A 319 -8.24 -13.33 -15.04
C ASP A 319 -7.22 -12.19 -15.02
N TYR A 320 -5.94 -12.53 -15.19
CA TYR A 320 -4.84 -11.55 -15.24
C TYR A 320 -4.43 -11.20 -16.68
N SER A 321 -5.29 -11.46 -17.67
CA SER A 321 -5.02 -11.17 -19.10
C SER A 321 -4.74 -9.70 -19.39
N ILE A 322 -5.12 -8.78 -18.51
CA ILE A 322 -4.76 -7.37 -18.64
C ILE A 322 -3.23 -7.13 -18.58
N LEU A 323 -2.48 -8.06 -18.00
CA LEU A 323 -1.01 -8.04 -17.96
C LEU A 323 -0.37 -8.62 -19.23
N ALA A 324 -1.16 -9.17 -20.15
CA ALA A 324 -0.63 -9.75 -21.38
C ALA A 324 -0.02 -8.66 -22.26
N GLY A 325 1.19 -8.92 -22.76
CA GLY A 325 1.91 -8.00 -23.64
C GLY A 325 2.61 -6.83 -22.93
N LEU A 326 2.59 -6.77 -21.59
CA LEU A 326 3.46 -5.85 -20.87
C LEU A 326 4.93 -6.17 -21.17
N VAL A 327 5.71 -5.12 -21.35
CA VAL A 327 7.16 -5.24 -21.55
C VAL A 327 7.79 -5.61 -20.22
N ASN A 328 8.47 -6.75 -20.17
CA ASN A 328 9.20 -7.20 -18.98
C ASN A 328 10.25 -6.16 -18.53
N GLY A 329 10.37 -5.95 -17.22
CA GLY A 329 11.32 -5.03 -16.62
C GLY A 329 12.74 -5.60 -16.52
N THR A 330 13.69 -4.73 -16.23
CA THR A 330 15.10 -5.07 -15.95
C THR A 330 15.61 -4.23 -14.80
N TYR A 331 16.25 -4.84 -13.78
CA TYR A 331 16.84 -4.06 -12.69
C TYR A 331 17.99 -4.77 -11.94
N PRO A 332 19.09 -4.06 -11.60
CA PRO A 332 19.63 -2.96 -12.41
C PRO A 332 20.00 -3.46 -13.81
N GLU A 333 20.37 -4.74 -13.94
CA GLU A 333 20.71 -5.40 -15.21
C GLU A 333 20.09 -6.81 -15.34
N GLN A 334 19.34 -7.27 -14.32
CA GLN A 334 18.71 -8.59 -14.34
C GLN A 334 17.32 -8.53 -14.97
N GLN A 335 17.04 -9.46 -15.90
CA GLN A 335 15.74 -9.60 -16.54
C GLN A 335 14.69 -10.11 -15.56
N LYS A 336 13.57 -9.39 -15.48
CA LYS A 336 12.35 -9.81 -14.77
C LYS A 336 11.35 -10.40 -15.75
N TYR A 337 10.32 -11.05 -15.26
CA TYR A 337 9.28 -11.67 -16.09
C TYR A 337 7.88 -11.42 -15.51
N VAL A 338 6.97 -10.96 -16.36
CA VAL A 338 5.53 -10.91 -16.11
C VAL A 338 4.84 -12.01 -16.90
N THR A 339 3.76 -12.56 -16.34
CA THR A 339 2.92 -13.58 -16.97
C THR A 339 1.48 -13.20 -16.69
N ALA A 340 0.59 -13.53 -17.63
CA ALA A 340 -0.84 -13.24 -17.55
C ALA A 340 -1.65 -14.54 -17.39
N PRO A 341 -1.66 -15.14 -16.18
CA PRO A 341 -2.38 -16.37 -15.92
C PRO A 341 -3.89 -16.16 -15.80
N LEU A 342 -4.61 -17.25 -15.97
CA LEU A 342 -5.97 -17.43 -15.49
C LEU A 342 -5.93 -18.48 -14.39
N ALA A 343 -6.63 -18.24 -13.28
CA ALA A 343 -6.78 -19.19 -12.18
C ALA A 343 -8.25 -19.50 -11.93
N LEU A 344 -8.61 -20.78 -12.05
CA LEU A 344 -9.96 -21.29 -11.86
C LEU A 344 -10.12 -21.84 -10.43
N PHE A 345 -11.23 -21.52 -9.80
CA PHE A 345 -11.57 -21.95 -8.45
C PHE A 345 -12.99 -22.48 -8.38
N ALA A 346 -13.28 -23.29 -7.38
CA ALA A 346 -14.61 -23.83 -7.14
C ALA A 346 -15.00 -23.79 -5.65
N VAL A 347 -16.29 -23.63 -5.40
CA VAL A 347 -16.89 -23.75 -4.06
C VAL A 347 -17.55 -25.12 -3.93
N PRO A 348 -17.26 -25.89 -2.86
CA PRO A 348 -17.96 -27.14 -2.59
C PRO A 348 -19.49 -26.99 -2.52
N PRO A 349 -20.27 -28.01 -2.93
CA PRO A 349 -21.73 -27.94 -2.95
C PRO A 349 -22.33 -27.71 -1.55
N VAL A 350 -23.59 -27.25 -1.52
CA VAL A 350 -24.33 -27.11 -0.26
C VAL A 350 -24.45 -28.47 0.43
N GLY A 351 -24.14 -28.51 1.73
CA GLY A 351 -24.09 -29.75 2.52
C GLY A 351 -22.71 -30.38 2.66
N SER A 352 -21.69 -29.88 1.95
CA SER A 352 -20.29 -30.23 2.22
C SER A 352 -19.86 -29.82 3.63
N THR A 353 -18.92 -30.58 4.21
CA THR A 353 -18.37 -30.34 5.57
C THR A 353 -17.66 -28.99 5.69
N SER A 354 -17.00 -28.58 4.61
CA SER A 354 -16.48 -27.22 4.42
C SER A 354 -16.92 -26.71 3.05
N ARG A 355 -17.14 -25.40 2.96
CA ARG A 355 -17.46 -24.70 1.72
C ARG A 355 -16.45 -23.60 1.41
N SER A 356 -15.22 -23.73 1.90
CA SER A 356 -14.10 -22.89 1.50
C SER A 356 -13.76 -23.10 0.03
N LEU A 357 -13.36 -22.03 -0.64
CA LEU A 357 -12.90 -22.06 -2.03
C LEU A 357 -11.67 -22.97 -2.18
N PHE A 358 -11.59 -23.76 -3.24
CA PHE A 358 -10.39 -24.53 -3.60
C PHE A 358 -9.93 -24.24 -5.04
N PRO A 359 -8.62 -24.30 -5.33
CA PRO A 359 -8.11 -24.07 -6.67
C PRO A 359 -8.35 -25.30 -7.56
N VAL A 360 -8.72 -25.05 -8.81
CA VAL A 360 -9.05 -26.08 -9.80
C VAL A 360 -7.95 -26.19 -10.85
N ALA A 361 -7.58 -25.08 -11.47
CA ALA A 361 -6.59 -25.05 -12.54
C ALA A 361 -5.95 -23.67 -12.70
N ILE A 362 -4.74 -23.65 -13.24
CA ILE A 362 -4.03 -22.44 -13.66
C ILE A 362 -3.62 -22.61 -15.12
N SER A 363 -3.88 -21.60 -15.95
CA SER A 363 -3.49 -21.61 -17.36
C SER A 363 -2.86 -20.31 -17.80
N TYR A 364 -1.79 -20.37 -18.61
CA TYR A 364 -1.14 -19.23 -19.24
C TYR A 364 -0.57 -19.63 -20.61
N ASN A 365 -0.25 -18.64 -21.46
CA ASN A 365 0.41 -18.90 -22.73
C ASN A 365 1.83 -19.44 -22.50
N GLN A 366 2.25 -20.43 -23.28
CA GLN A 366 3.58 -21.03 -23.21
C GLN A 366 4.70 -20.01 -23.43
N THR A 367 4.48 -19.06 -24.34
CA THR A 367 5.41 -17.96 -24.62
C THR A 367 4.63 -16.68 -24.87
N SER A 368 5.30 -15.53 -24.84
CA SER A 368 4.68 -14.23 -25.12
C SER A 368 4.17 -14.06 -26.56
N ILE A 369 4.60 -14.93 -27.48
CA ILE A 369 4.25 -14.88 -28.91
C ILE A 369 3.39 -16.07 -29.38
N SER A 370 3.10 -17.02 -28.50
CA SER A 370 2.29 -18.21 -28.81
C SER A 370 0.91 -18.10 -28.18
N ASN A 371 -0.11 -18.57 -28.90
CA ASN A 371 -1.46 -18.77 -28.36
C ASN A 371 -1.64 -20.17 -27.74
N GLN A 372 -0.63 -21.03 -27.78
CA GLN A 372 -0.66 -22.32 -27.10
C GLN A 372 -0.58 -22.08 -25.60
N ARG A 373 -1.47 -22.73 -24.85
CA ARG A 373 -1.56 -22.59 -23.40
C ARG A 373 -1.07 -23.85 -22.71
N VAL A 374 -0.52 -23.65 -21.53
CA VAL A 374 -0.28 -24.72 -20.55
C VAL A 374 -1.38 -24.72 -19.52
N LEU A 375 -1.66 -25.90 -18.98
CA LEU A 375 -2.64 -26.12 -17.91
C LEU A 375 -1.92 -26.84 -16.78
N PHE A 376 -2.04 -26.29 -15.58
CA PHE A 376 -1.59 -26.89 -14.33
C PHE A 376 -2.80 -27.10 -13.44
N THR A 377 -2.80 -28.21 -12.71
CA THR A 377 -3.81 -28.59 -11.73
C THR A 377 -3.13 -28.98 -10.42
N PRO A 378 -3.86 -29.02 -9.30
CA PRO A 378 -3.36 -29.59 -8.04
C PRO A 378 -2.93 -31.06 -8.11
N LEU A 379 -3.14 -31.76 -9.24
CA LEU A 379 -2.72 -33.15 -9.46
C LEU A 379 -1.31 -33.25 -10.08
N ASP A 380 -0.78 -32.16 -10.63
CA ASP A 380 0.55 -32.10 -11.22
C ASP A 380 1.63 -32.05 -10.11
N ALA A 381 1.94 -33.24 -9.59
CA ALA A 381 2.98 -33.70 -8.63
C ALA A 381 3.53 -32.74 -7.55
N ASP A 382 3.61 -33.29 -6.32
CA ASP A 382 4.43 -32.84 -5.19
C ASP A 382 5.18 -34.02 -4.51
N ALA A 383 6.52 -33.98 -4.56
CA ALA A 383 7.42 -34.58 -3.57
C ALA A 383 8.90 -34.10 -3.70
N ASN A 384 9.18 -33.14 -4.61
CA ASN A 384 10.40 -32.30 -4.78
C ASN A 384 10.55 -31.79 -6.24
N GLY A 385 9.60 -32.10 -7.12
CA GLY A 385 9.30 -31.29 -8.32
C GLY A 385 8.08 -30.42 -8.01
N GLU A 386 8.16 -29.11 -8.28
CA GLU A 386 7.22 -28.09 -7.80
C GLU A 386 6.41 -27.38 -8.91
N PRO A 387 5.89 -28.07 -9.95
CA PRO A 387 5.21 -27.40 -11.06
C PRO A 387 3.92 -26.70 -10.60
N TRP A 388 3.11 -27.33 -9.74
CA TRP A 388 1.91 -26.70 -9.18
C TRP A 388 2.24 -25.49 -8.30
N MET A 389 3.24 -25.61 -7.41
CA MET A 389 3.67 -24.49 -6.56
C MET A 389 4.24 -23.32 -7.38
N THR A 390 4.98 -23.62 -8.45
CA THR A 390 5.46 -22.62 -9.39
C THR A 390 4.31 -21.92 -10.11
N ALA A 391 3.28 -22.66 -10.55
CA ALA A 391 2.09 -22.08 -11.15
C ALA A 391 1.34 -21.15 -10.19
N LYS A 392 1.17 -21.54 -8.92
CA LYS A 392 0.59 -20.66 -7.88
C LYS A 392 1.43 -19.40 -7.66
N ASN A 393 2.75 -19.53 -7.58
CA ASN A 393 3.64 -18.38 -7.41
C ASN A 393 3.62 -17.43 -8.62
N ILE A 394 3.42 -17.94 -9.84
CA ILE A 394 3.18 -17.13 -11.05
C ILE A 394 1.86 -16.36 -10.93
N VAL A 395 0.80 -16.99 -10.42
CA VAL A 395 -0.47 -16.31 -10.14
C VAL A 395 -0.28 -15.23 -9.08
N GLU A 396 0.43 -15.50 -7.98
CA GLU A 396 0.65 -14.48 -6.93
C GLU A 396 1.54 -13.32 -7.41
N MET A 397 2.49 -13.56 -8.31
CA MET A 397 3.25 -12.48 -8.96
C MET A 397 2.36 -11.62 -9.86
N ALA A 398 1.53 -12.26 -10.68
CA ALA A 398 0.56 -11.55 -11.52
C ALA A 398 -0.43 -10.76 -10.65
N ASN A 399 -0.91 -11.36 -9.57
CA ASN A 399 -1.81 -10.75 -8.62
C ASN A 399 -1.17 -9.57 -7.90
N SER A 400 0.11 -9.64 -7.54
CA SER A 400 0.86 -8.52 -6.96
C SER A 400 1.00 -7.34 -7.94
N ASN A 401 1.31 -7.60 -9.22
CA ASN A 401 1.40 -6.54 -10.22
C ASN A 401 0.02 -5.94 -10.56
N TYR A 402 -1.02 -6.77 -10.64
CA TYR A 402 -2.40 -6.30 -10.78
C TYR A 402 -2.79 -5.44 -9.58
N HIS A 403 -2.52 -5.91 -8.37
CA HIS A 403 -2.85 -5.23 -7.13
C HIS A 403 -2.25 -3.82 -7.08
N GLU A 404 -0.92 -3.71 -7.19
CA GLU A 404 -0.21 -2.44 -7.03
C GLU A 404 -0.65 -1.42 -8.09
N LEU A 405 -0.73 -1.84 -9.36
CA LEU A 405 -0.98 -0.93 -10.48
C LEU A 405 -2.46 -0.63 -10.71
N ILE A 406 -3.33 -1.62 -10.49
CA ILE A 406 -4.75 -1.53 -10.83
C ILE A 406 -5.59 -1.32 -9.58
N SER A 407 -5.54 -2.25 -8.63
CA SER A 407 -6.45 -2.22 -7.47
C SER A 407 -6.11 -1.13 -6.46
N HIS A 408 -4.82 -0.84 -6.26
CA HIS A 408 -4.31 0.15 -5.32
C HIS A 408 -4.06 1.49 -6.01
N LEU A 409 -2.95 1.67 -6.74
CA LEU A 409 -2.62 2.96 -7.37
C LEU A 409 -3.75 3.46 -8.31
N GLY A 410 -4.13 2.63 -9.28
CA GLY A 410 -5.07 3.01 -10.33
C GLY A 410 -6.49 3.31 -9.83
N ARG A 411 -7.06 2.42 -9.00
CA ARG A 411 -8.47 2.43 -8.60
C ARG A 411 -8.76 3.01 -7.22
N THR A 412 -7.73 3.40 -6.44
CA THR A 412 -7.91 4.23 -5.24
C THR A 412 -7.25 5.59 -5.41
N HIS A 413 -5.92 5.65 -5.36
CA HIS A 413 -5.15 6.90 -5.33
C HIS A 413 -5.55 7.86 -6.45
N LEU A 414 -5.42 7.40 -7.69
CA LEU A 414 -5.63 8.26 -8.87
C LEU A 414 -7.11 8.55 -9.16
N VAL A 415 -8.02 7.68 -8.71
CA VAL A 415 -9.47 7.93 -8.81
C VAL A 415 -9.88 9.03 -7.84
N VAL A 416 -9.44 8.95 -6.57
CA VAL A 416 -9.80 9.93 -5.54
C VAL A 416 -9.16 11.29 -5.81
N GLU A 417 -7.93 11.32 -6.34
CA GLU A 417 -7.23 12.57 -6.68
C GLU A 417 -8.02 13.46 -7.66
N ALA A 418 -8.80 12.87 -8.58
CA ALA A 418 -9.64 13.61 -9.52
C ALA A 418 -10.66 14.55 -8.84
N PHE A 419 -11.04 14.26 -7.59
CA PHE A 419 -12.01 15.02 -6.82
C PHE A 419 -11.39 16.17 -6.01
N VAL A 420 -10.07 16.25 -5.88
CA VAL A 420 -9.38 17.25 -5.02
C VAL A 420 -9.59 18.67 -5.53
N VAL A 421 -9.29 18.95 -6.81
CA VAL A 421 -9.44 20.29 -7.41
C VAL A 421 -10.88 20.82 -7.35
N PRO A 422 -11.91 20.12 -7.88
CA PRO A 422 -13.26 20.67 -7.95
C PRO A 422 -13.84 20.87 -6.54
N THR A 423 -13.54 19.98 -5.59
CA THR A 423 -14.00 20.12 -4.20
C THR A 423 -13.38 21.34 -3.52
N ASN A 424 -12.09 21.59 -3.72
CA ASN A 424 -11.44 22.78 -3.17
C ASN A 424 -11.93 24.10 -3.78
N LYS A 425 -12.51 24.08 -4.99
CA LYS A 425 -13.11 25.25 -5.67
C LYS A 425 -14.53 25.60 -5.19
N LEU A 426 -15.17 24.74 -4.40
CA LEU A 426 -16.43 25.05 -3.74
C LEU A 426 -16.24 26.14 -2.66
N PRO A 427 -17.29 26.91 -2.30
CA PRO A 427 -17.25 27.82 -1.16
C PRO A 427 -16.85 27.10 0.14
N ASP A 428 -16.12 27.77 1.03
CA ASP A 428 -15.54 27.15 2.24
C ASP A 428 -16.57 26.48 3.16
N ASN A 429 -17.77 27.05 3.26
CA ASN A 429 -18.86 26.53 4.09
C ASN A 429 -19.88 25.70 3.28
N HIS A 430 -19.59 25.35 2.03
CA HIS A 430 -20.49 24.55 1.21
C HIS A 430 -20.60 23.13 1.78
N PRO A 431 -21.82 22.58 2.00
CA PRO A 431 -22.05 21.23 2.54
C PRO A 431 -21.14 20.14 1.96
N LEU A 432 -21.13 20.03 0.63
CA LEU A 432 -20.30 19.05 -0.09
C LEU A 432 -18.80 19.19 0.21
N LYS A 433 -18.28 20.42 0.34
CA LYS A 433 -16.86 20.66 0.64
C LYS A 433 -16.54 20.27 2.08
N CYS A 434 -17.36 20.71 3.04
CA CYS A 434 -17.17 20.39 4.46
C CYS A 434 -17.15 18.88 4.70
N LEU A 435 -18.03 18.13 4.02
CA LEU A 435 -18.06 16.69 4.12
C LEU A 435 -16.85 16.03 3.43
N LEU A 436 -16.49 16.43 2.20
CA LEU A 436 -15.47 15.71 1.42
C LEU A 436 -14.01 16.03 1.80
N ILE A 437 -13.68 17.26 2.21
CA ILE A 437 -12.28 17.65 2.47
C ILE A 437 -11.56 16.71 3.46
N PRO A 438 -12.17 16.29 4.59
CA PRO A 438 -11.56 15.30 5.49
C PRO A 438 -11.21 13.96 4.84
N HIS A 439 -11.90 13.58 3.76
CA HIS A 439 -11.65 12.34 3.01
C HIS A 439 -10.64 12.50 1.86
N LEU A 440 -10.23 13.72 1.57
CA LEU A 440 -9.24 14.06 0.54
C LEU A 440 -7.89 14.47 1.14
N GLU A 441 -7.82 14.65 2.47
CA GLU A 441 -6.62 15.07 3.20
C GLU A 441 -5.43 14.18 2.85
N GLY A 442 -4.36 14.79 2.33
CA GLY A 442 -3.08 14.12 2.09
C GLY A 442 -2.99 13.32 0.79
N THR A 443 -4.11 13.10 0.09
CA THR A 443 -4.13 12.33 -1.17
C THR A 443 -3.23 12.97 -2.22
N LEU A 444 -3.27 14.30 -2.31
CA LEU A 444 -2.45 15.06 -3.24
C LEU A 444 -0.95 14.92 -2.94
N PHE A 445 -0.58 15.06 -1.67
CA PHE A 445 0.80 14.98 -1.22
C PHE A 445 1.39 13.60 -1.47
N ILE A 446 0.64 12.55 -1.12
CA ILE A 446 1.14 11.17 -1.25
C ILE A 446 1.20 10.73 -2.71
N ASN A 447 0.22 11.11 -3.54
CA ASN A 447 0.24 10.79 -4.97
C ASN A 447 1.41 11.50 -5.67
N TYR A 448 1.67 12.76 -5.34
CA TYR A 448 2.89 13.44 -5.80
C TYR A 448 4.16 12.67 -5.40
N GLY A 449 4.25 12.23 -4.14
CA GLY A 449 5.37 11.42 -3.67
C GLY A 449 5.51 10.09 -4.43
N ALA A 450 4.39 9.43 -4.71
CA ALA A 450 4.35 8.21 -5.52
C ALA A 450 4.87 8.48 -6.94
N HIS A 451 4.43 9.55 -7.60
CA HIS A 451 4.93 9.94 -8.92
C HIS A 451 6.43 10.26 -8.91
N ALA A 452 6.90 11.01 -7.92
CA ALA A 452 8.27 11.49 -7.86
C ALA A 452 9.29 10.40 -7.46
N VAL A 453 8.87 9.38 -6.71
CA VAL A 453 9.78 8.40 -6.09
C VAL A 453 9.41 6.94 -6.35
N LEU A 454 8.12 6.60 -6.45
CA LEU A 454 7.68 5.22 -6.66
C LEU A 454 7.64 4.88 -8.15
N VAL A 455 6.82 5.59 -8.93
CA VAL A 455 6.59 5.31 -10.37
C VAL A 455 7.46 6.14 -11.32
N ALA A 456 8.48 6.83 -10.78
CA ALA A 456 9.52 7.47 -11.59
C ALA A 456 10.48 6.43 -12.19
N PRO A 457 11.16 6.72 -13.32
CA PRO A 457 12.25 5.89 -13.83
C PRO A 457 13.35 5.69 -12.77
N GLY A 458 13.73 4.44 -12.51
CA GLY A 458 14.65 4.07 -11.43
C GLY A 458 14.07 4.17 -10.01
N GLY A 459 12.78 4.50 -9.88
CA GLY A 459 12.04 4.51 -8.63
C GLY A 459 11.73 3.10 -8.12
N THR A 460 11.06 3.02 -6.96
CA THR A 460 10.81 1.74 -6.28
C THR A 460 9.99 0.77 -7.11
N VAL A 461 8.98 1.23 -7.85
CA VAL A 461 8.16 0.37 -8.72
C VAL A 461 9.00 -0.23 -9.84
N ASP A 462 9.78 0.59 -10.55
CA ASP A 462 10.70 0.14 -11.60
C ASP A 462 11.71 -0.89 -11.07
N SER A 463 12.14 -0.71 -9.82
CA SER A 463 13.08 -1.62 -9.15
C SER A 463 12.46 -2.94 -8.73
N LEU A 464 11.20 -2.99 -8.29
CA LEU A 464 10.59 -4.16 -7.66
C LEU A 464 9.57 -4.92 -8.52
N LEU A 465 8.74 -4.23 -9.30
CA LEU A 465 7.67 -4.86 -10.10
C LEU A 465 8.23 -5.55 -11.35
N GLY A 466 7.42 -6.43 -11.93
CA GLY A 466 7.87 -7.34 -12.97
C GLY A 466 7.99 -6.72 -14.36
N SER A 467 7.24 -5.65 -14.65
CA SER A 467 7.26 -4.98 -15.96
C SER A 467 8.18 -3.77 -15.98
N SER A 468 8.35 -3.16 -17.15
CA SER A 468 9.03 -1.88 -17.29
C SER A 468 8.14 -0.73 -16.81
N ILE A 469 8.77 0.33 -16.29
CA ILE A 469 8.07 1.50 -15.75
C ILE A 469 7.10 2.18 -16.73
N GLY A 470 7.42 2.20 -18.03
CA GLY A 470 6.53 2.75 -19.06
C GLY A 470 5.26 1.92 -19.27
N ALA A 471 5.36 0.60 -19.13
CA ALA A 471 4.21 -0.31 -19.19
C ALA A 471 3.35 -0.18 -17.93
N ASP A 472 3.97 -0.08 -16.77
CA ASP A 472 3.31 0.03 -15.47
C ASP A 472 2.51 1.33 -15.34
N THR A 473 3.12 2.48 -15.68
CA THR A 473 2.43 3.79 -15.68
C THR A 473 1.26 3.83 -16.66
N SER A 474 1.41 3.23 -17.85
CA SER A 474 0.33 3.12 -18.84
C SER A 474 -0.83 2.25 -18.33
N LEU A 475 -0.51 1.14 -17.62
CA LEU A 475 -1.51 0.26 -17.05
C LEU A 475 -2.25 0.93 -15.89
N ALA A 476 -1.55 1.63 -14.99
CA ALA A 476 -2.16 2.40 -13.92
C ALA A 476 -3.12 3.47 -14.48
N ALA A 477 -2.72 4.19 -15.53
CA ALA A 477 -3.59 5.15 -16.19
C ALA A 477 -4.86 4.51 -16.77
N LYS A 478 -4.72 3.35 -17.44
CA LYS A 478 -5.86 2.57 -17.96
C LYS A 478 -6.78 2.07 -16.83
N ALA A 479 -6.20 1.66 -15.70
CA ALA A 479 -6.96 1.23 -14.53
C ALA A 479 -7.82 2.38 -13.95
N THR A 480 -7.24 3.57 -13.81
CA THR A 480 -7.97 4.77 -13.37
C THR A 480 -9.11 5.11 -14.33
N GLN A 481 -8.86 5.08 -15.64
CA GLN A 481 -9.89 5.29 -16.66
C GLN A 481 -11.03 4.29 -16.55
N SER A 482 -10.73 3.02 -16.22
CA SER A 482 -11.78 2.01 -16.06
C SER A 482 -12.82 2.37 -14.99
N TYR A 483 -12.41 3.16 -13.98
CA TYR A 483 -13.29 3.63 -12.92
C TYR A 483 -13.89 5.01 -13.24
N LEU A 484 -13.07 5.99 -13.61
CA LEU A 484 -13.56 7.34 -13.91
C LEU A 484 -14.54 7.36 -15.09
N PHE A 485 -14.37 6.49 -16.09
CA PHE A 485 -15.27 6.43 -17.26
C PHE A 485 -16.54 5.61 -17.02
N ASN A 486 -16.66 4.94 -15.87
CA ASN A 486 -17.82 4.13 -15.51
C ASN A 486 -18.25 4.42 -14.07
N PHE A 487 -18.24 5.70 -13.66
CA PHE A 487 -18.31 6.04 -12.24
C PHE A 487 -19.57 5.51 -11.53
N ASN A 488 -20.72 5.55 -12.20
CA ASN A 488 -21.97 5.01 -11.62
C ASN A 488 -21.94 3.49 -11.38
N ASP A 489 -21.00 2.76 -12.00
CA ASP A 489 -20.86 1.31 -11.88
C ASP A 489 -19.84 0.88 -10.81
N ILE A 490 -19.13 1.83 -10.18
CA ILE A 490 -18.07 1.55 -9.20
C ILE A 490 -18.50 1.71 -7.73
N ALA A 491 -19.77 2.01 -7.47
CA ALA A 491 -20.34 1.91 -6.12
C ALA A 491 -20.09 0.50 -5.56
N PHE A 492 -19.67 0.37 -4.30
CA PHE A 492 -19.10 -0.87 -3.80
C PHE A 492 -20.01 -2.11 -3.98
N PRO A 493 -21.32 -2.07 -3.61
CA PRO A 493 -22.23 -3.19 -3.87
C PRO A 493 -22.31 -3.55 -5.36
N LYS A 494 -22.29 -2.54 -6.24
CA LYS A 494 -22.37 -2.75 -7.68
C LYS A 494 -21.15 -3.48 -8.23
N THR A 495 -19.96 -3.20 -7.71
CA THR A 495 -18.74 -3.94 -8.11
C THR A 495 -18.81 -5.43 -7.77
N LEU A 496 -19.52 -5.81 -6.70
CA LEU A 496 -19.73 -7.20 -6.28
C LEU A 496 -20.77 -7.89 -7.17
N GLU A 497 -21.84 -7.19 -7.53
CA GLU A 497 -22.85 -7.67 -8.49
C GLU A 497 -22.24 -7.90 -9.87
N ASN A 498 -21.46 -6.94 -10.38
CA ASN A 498 -20.86 -6.99 -11.70
C ASN A 498 -19.91 -8.19 -11.86
N ARG A 499 -19.26 -8.62 -10.76
CA ARG A 499 -18.43 -9.84 -10.72
C ARG A 499 -19.20 -11.11 -10.37
N GLY A 500 -20.49 -11.03 -10.04
CA GLY A 500 -21.31 -12.18 -9.64
C GLY A 500 -20.92 -12.79 -8.28
N VAL A 501 -20.31 -12.00 -7.39
CA VAL A 501 -19.78 -12.45 -6.09
C VAL A 501 -20.56 -11.94 -4.87
N ASN A 502 -21.67 -11.25 -5.11
CA ASN A 502 -22.55 -10.70 -4.08
C ASN A 502 -23.39 -11.78 -3.34
N ASP A 503 -23.55 -12.97 -3.91
CA ASP A 503 -24.34 -14.06 -3.31
C ASP A 503 -23.57 -14.80 -2.20
N LYS A 504 -23.98 -14.59 -0.94
CA LYS A 504 -23.39 -15.20 0.26
C LYS A 504 -23.66 -16.71 0.37
N VAL A 505 -24.64 -17.26 -0.35
CA VAL A 505 -24.90 -18.70 -0.37
C VAL A 505 -23.97 -19.37 -1.38
N LYS A 506 -23.79 -18.79 -2.57
CA LYS A 506 -22.91 -19.36 -3.60
C LYS A 506 -21.42 -19.22 -3.26
N LEU A 507 -21.02 -18.10 -2.66
CA LEU A 507 -19.67 -17.85 -2.16
C LEU A 507 -19.72 -17.46 -0.67
N PRO A 508 -19.73 -18.45 0.24
CA PRO A 508 -19.95 -18.20 1.67
C PRO A 508 -18.80 -17.48 2.34
N THR A 509 -17.56 -17.86 2.03
CA THR A 509 -16.37 -17.22 2.62
C THR A 509 -15.90 -16.08 1.73
N TYR A 510 -16.29 -14.85 2.05
CA TYR A 510 -15.78 -13.65 1.38
C TYR A 510 -15.73 -12.45 2.35
N PRO A 511 -14.75 -12.41 3.26
CA PRO A 511 -14.74 -11.41 4.34
C PRO A 511 -14.62 -9.97 3.85
N TYR A 512 -13.89 -9.70 2.76
CA TYR A 512 -13.85 -8.36 2.15
C TYR A 512 -15.24 -7.88 1.70
N ARG A 513 -16.03 -8.74 1.05
CA ARG A 513 -17.42 -8.43 0.68
C ARG A 513 -18.25 -8.16 1.92
N ASP A 514 -18.18 -9.07 2.89
CA ASP A 514 -19.07 -9.04 4.04
C ASP A 514 -18.82 -7.81 4.93
N ASP A 515 -17.56 -7.41 5.10
CA ASP A 515 -17.17 -6.19 5.82
C ASP A 515 -17.44 -4.93 5.03
N GLY A 516 -17.04 -4.94 3.76
CA GLY A 516 -17.20 -3.79 2.90
C GLY A 516 -18.66 -3.40 2.76
N LEU A 517 -19.59 -4.36 2.73
CA LEU A 517 -21.04 -4.07 2.65
C LEU A 517 -21.53 -3.37 3.92
N LEU A 518 -21.10 -3.84 5.11
CA LEU A 518 -21.46 -3.20 6.36
C LEU A 518 -20.94 -1.75 6.45
N ILE A 519 -19.71 -1.52 6.02
CA ILE A 519 -19.08 -0.20 6.04
C ILE A 519 -19.70 0.71 4.98
N TRP A 520 -19.98 0.18 3.79
CA TRP A 520 -20.71 0.89 2.74
C TRP A 520 -22.06 1.38 3.26
N ASP A 521 -22.86 0.49 3.84
CA ASP A 521 -24.19 0.82 4.36
C ASP A 521 -24.12 1.90 5.46
N ALA A 522 -23.10 1.84 6.33
CA ALA A 522 -22.88 2.85 7.36
C ALA A 522 -22.47 4.21 6.77
N ILE A 523 -21.57 4.23 5.78
CA ILE A 523 -21.16 5.45 5.07
C ILE A 523 -22.35 6.04 4.31
N GLU A 524 -23.11 5.23 3.56
CA GLU A 524 -24.28 5.67 2.82
C GLU A 524 -25.37 6.22 3.75
N SER A 525 -25.61 5.57 4.90
CA SER A 525 -26.53 6.09 5.91
C SER A 525 -26.04 7.44 6.48
N TRP A 526 -24.74 7.57 6.77
CA TRP A 526 -24.17 8.82 7.28
C TRP A 526 -24.32 9.96 6.27
N VAL A 527 -23.97 9.71 5.01
CA VAL A 527 -24.06 10.70 3.93
C VAL A 527 -25.52 11.08 3.64
N THR A 528 -26.43 10.11 3.69
CA THR A 528 -27.89 10.33 3.58
C THR A 528 -28.38 11.27 4.68
N ASP A 529 -28.08 10.93 5.94
CA ASP A 529 -28.52 11.74 7.08
C ASP A 529 -27.91 13.15 7.02
N TYR A 530 -26.63 13.28 6.62
CA TYR A 530 -25.95 14.56 6.46
C TYR A 530 -26.63 15.45 5.40
N PHE A 531 -26.88 14.94 4.19
CA PHE A 531 -27.49 15.76 3.14
C PHE A 531 -28.97 16.06 3.41
N ASN A 532 -29.71 15.17 4.07
CA ASN A 532 -31.10 15.44 4.45
C ASN A 532 -31.24 16.56 5.51
N LEU A 533 -30.17 16.91 6.24
CA LEU A 533 -30.14 18.09 7.12
C LEU A 533 -30.02 19.40 6.35
N LEU A 534 -29.58 19.35 5.09
CA LEU A 534 -29.10 20.50 4.32
C LEU A 534 -29.91 20.73 3.03
N TYR A 535 -30.46 19.67 2.44
CA TYR A 535 -31.33 19.71 1.27
C TYR A 535 -32.68 19.06 1.63
N SER A 536 -33.77 19.82 1.46
CA SER A 536 -35.14 19.37 1.75
C SER A 536 -35.84 18.73 0.54
N SER A 537 -35.26 18.86 -0.66
CA SER A 537 -35.81 18.26 -1.89
C SER A 537 -34.75 18.14 -3.00
N ASP A 538 -35.00 17.25 -3.96
CA ASP A 538 -34.21 17.13 -5.19
C ASP A 538 -34.10 18.46 -5.95
N ALA A 539 -35.14 19.30 -5.90
CA ALA A 539 -35.13 20.60 -6.56
C ALA A 539 -34.06 21.55 -6.00
N GLU A 540 -33.69 21.43 -4.72
CA GLU A 540 -32.62 22.25 -4.14
C GLU A 540 -31.25 21.81 -4.67
N VAL A 541 -31.00 20.50 -4.77
CA VAL A 541 -29.77 19.95 -5.37
C VAL A 541 -29.65 20.31 -6.85
N ALA A 542 -30.75 20.14 -7.61
CA ALA A 542 -30.76 20.46 -9.03
C ALA A 542 -30.51 21.97 -9.32
N ASN A 543 -30.90 22.84 -8.39
CA ASN A 543 -30.71 24.29 -8.51
C ASN A 543 -29.38 24.80 -7.90
N ASP A 544 -28.66 23.96 -7.15
CA ASP A 544 -27.37 24.28 -6.55
C ASP A 544 -26.28 24.44 -7.62
N GLN A 545 -25.98 25.69 -7.97
CA GLN A 545 -25.01 26.02 -9.03
C GLN A 545 -23.58 25.59 -8.70
N ASP A 546 -23.24 25.51 -7.41
CA ASP A 546 -21.90 25.10 -6.98
C ASP A 546 -21.71 23.59 -7.17
N ILE A 547 -22.73 22.78 -6.85
CA ILE A 547 -22.76 21.34 -7.18
C ILE A 547 -22.71 21.13 -8.70
N GLN A 548 -23.52 21.84 -9.48
CA GLN A 548 -23.50 21.69 -10.95
C GLN A 548 -22.13 22.06 -11.54
N LYS A 549 -21.48 23.10 -11.00
CA LYS A 549 -20.13 23.50 -11.42
C LYS A 549 -19.07 22.45 -11.02
N TRP A 550 -19.16 21.91 -9.81
CA TRP A 550 -18.31 20.81 -9.34
C TRP A 550 -18.43 19.61 -10.27
N ALA A 551 -19.64 19.19 -10.60
CA ALA A 551 -19.91 18.08 -11.50
C ALA A 551 -19.42 18.36 -12.93
N SER A 552 -19.68 19.56 -13.47
CA SER A 552 -19.21 19.96 -14.80
C SER A 552 -17.68 19.93 -14.91
N THR A 553 -16.98 20.28 -13.83
CA THR A 553 -15.52 20.22 -13.77
C THR A 553 -15.05 18.77 -13.81
N LEU A 554 -15.67 17.87 -13.04
CA LEU A 554 -15.34 16.44 -13.03
C LEU A 554 -15.50 15.77 -14.40
N VAL A 555 -16.55 16.09 -15.16
CA VAL A 555 -16.78 15.50 -16.50
C VAL A 555 -15.97 16.15 -17.62
N SER A 556 -15.48 17.37 -17.42
CA SER A 556 -14.78 18.12 -18.47
C SER A 556 -13.51 17.42 -18.95
N HIS A 557 -13.12 17.69 -20.21
CA HIS A 557 -11.86 17.19 -20.76
C HIS A 557 -10.63 17.68 -19.98
N GLU A 558 -10.78 18.89 -19.43
CA GLU A 558 -9.82 19.60 -18.59
C GLU A 558 -9.88 19.17 -17.09
N GLY A 559 -10.80 18.30 -16.70
CA GLY A 559 -10.94 17.85 -15.31
C GLY A 559 -10.81 16.35 -15.17
N GLY A 560 -11.62 15.72 -14.31
CA GLY A 560 -11.52 14.27 -14.06
C GLY A 560 -11.84 13.39 -15.27
N ARG A 561 -12.39 13.95 -16.37
CA ARG A 561 -12.87 13.22 -17.55
C ARG A 561 -13.87 12.12 -17.20
N LEU A 562 -14.64 12.31 -16.13
CA LEU A 562 -15.61 11.33 -15.70
C LEU A 562 -16.64 11.10 -16.81
N GLN A 563 -17.01 9.83 -17.01
CA GLN A 563 -18.12 9.42 -17.86
C GLN A 563 -19.03 8.49 -17.05
N ASN A 564 -20.29 8.35 -17.49
CA ASN A 564 -21.31 7.66 -16.71
C ASN A 564 -21.35 8.22 -15.27
N PHE A 565 -21.48 9.54 -15.17
CA PHE A 565 -21.53 10.33 -13.94
C PHE A 565 -22.71 11.30 -14.00
N GLY A 566 -23.34 11.65 -12.90
CA GLY A 566 -24.66 12.30 -12.86
C GLY A 566 -25.83 11.30 -13.00
N ASP A 567 -27.04 11.75 -12.64
CA ASP A 567 -28.30 11.01 -12.81
C ASP A 567 -28.54 10.63 -14.29
N ASP A 568 -28.01 11.44 -15.21
CA ASP A 568 -28.15 11.26 -16.65
C ASP A 568 -26.92 10.62 -17.34
N GLY A 569 -25.89 10.31 -16.55
CA GLY A 569 -24.60 9.78 -17.03
C GLY A 569 -23.70 10.81 -17.74
N LYS A 570 -24.08 12.11 -17.76
CA LYS A 570 -23.35 13.20 -18.45
C LYS A 570 -22.91 14.34 -17.52
N GLY A 571 -23.13 14.22 -16.22
CA GLY A 571 -22.66 15.13 -15.20
C GLY A 571 -23.74 16.03 -14.59
N GLU A 572 -25.03 15.79 -14.87
CA GLU A 572 -26.10 16.51 -14.17
C GLU A 572 -26.48 15.80 -12.87
N ILE A 573 -26.34 16.49 -11.73
CA ILE A 573 -26.74 15.98 -10.41
C ILE A 573 -28.08 16.60 -10.04
N LYS A 574 -29.14 15.79 -10.07
CA LYS A 574 -30.53 16.23 -9.95
C LYS A 574 -31.18 15.81 -8.66
N THR A 575 -30.73 14.70 -8.07
CA THR A 575 -31.39 14.11 -6.91
C THR A 575 -30.45 14.04 -5.71
N VAL A 576 -31.04 14.15 -4.51
CA VAL A 576 -30.32 13.90 -3.26
C VAL A 576 -29.79 12.45 -3.26
N SER A 577 -30.58 11.51 -3.79
CA SER A 577 -30.19 10.10 -3.90
C SER A 577 -28.91 9.90 -4.72
N TYR A 578 -28.79 10.55 -5.88
CA TYR A 578 -27.57 10.45 -6.68
C TYR A 578 -26.38 11.11 -6.00
N LEU A 579 -26.57 12.29 -5.40
CA LEU A 579 -25.53 12.98 -4.65
C LEU A 579 -24.99 12.10 -3.50
N VAL A 580 -25.89 11.45 -2.76
CA VAL A 580 -25.54 10.48 -1.71
C VAL A 580 -24.69 9.34 -2.30
N GLN A 581 -25.16 8.66 -3.35
CA GLN A 581 -24.43 7.54 -3.95
C GLN A 581 -23.03 7.96 -4.43
N ALA A 582 -22.92 9.10 -5.11
CA ALA A 582 -21.65 9.58 -5.63
C ALA A 582 -20.66 9.92 -4.50
N VAL A 583 -21.13 10.63 -3.47
CA VAL A 583 -20.29 11.01 -2.31
C VAL A 583 -19.90 9.79 -1.49
N SER A 584 -20.82 8.85 -1.25
CA SER A 584 -20.52 7.58 -0.58
C SER A 584 -19.49 6.75 -1.37
N THR A 585 -19.55 6.76 -2.70
CA THR A 585 -18.54 6.11 -3.56
C THR A 585 -17.15 6.69 -3.36
N VAL A 586 -17.02 8.03 -3.34
CA VAL A 586 -15.75 8.72 -3.09
C VAL A 586 -15.24 8.43 -1.68
N ILE A 587 -16.10 8.57 -0.66
CA ILE A 587 -15.73 8.33 0.74
C ILE A 587 -15.29 6.87 0.95
N PHE A 588 -16.05 5.90 0.44
CA PHE A 588 -15.69 4.48 0.55
C PHE A 588 -14.37 4.19 -0.14
N THR A 589 -14.14 4.77 -1.33
CA THR A 589 -12.91 4.56 -2.10
C THR A 589 -11.69 5.14 -1.37
N ALA A 590 -11.83 6.35 -0.82
CA ALA A 590 -10.77 7.05 -0.10
C ALA A 590 -10.45 6.44 1.28
N SER A 591 -11.39 5.71 1.88
CA SER A 591 -11.25 5.11 3.21
C SER A 591 -11.17 3.59 3.14
N ALA A 592 -12.32 2.91 3.20
CA ALA A 592 -12.43 1.46 3.33
C ALA A 592 -11.77 0.69 2.17
N GLN A 593 -11.99 1.10 0.91
CA GLN A 593 -11.38 0.43 -0.23
C GLN A 593 -9.86 0.53 -0.18
N HIS A 594 -9.33 1.74 0.02
CA HIS A 594 -7.89 1.96 0.15
C HIS A 594 -7.33 1.15 1.32
N ALA A 595 -7.99 1.16 2.48
CA ALA A 595 -7.55 0.39 3.64
C ALA A 595 -7.46 -1.12 3.36
N ALA A 596 -8.47 -1.68 2.69
CA ALA A 596 -8.53 -3.09 2.33
C ALA A 596 -7.39 -3.55 1.42
N VAL A 597 -6.91 -2.69 0.51
CA VAL A 597 -5.83 -3.02 -0.43
C VAL A 597 -4.46 -2.48 0.00
N ASN A 598 -4.39 -1.50 0.91
CA ASN A 598 -3.13 -0.94 1.39
C ASN A 598 -2.59 -1.69 2.61
N PHE A 599 -3.36 -1.77 3.69
CA PHE A 599 -2.85 -2.33 4.96
C PHE A 599 -2.65 -3.85 4.90
N ALA A 600 -3.30 -4.52 3.95
CA ALA A 600 -3.07 -5.93 3.68
C ALA A 600 -1.69 -6.23 3.08
N GLN A 601 -1.01 -5.23 2.50
CA GLN A 601 0.35 -5.39 1.95
C GLN A 601 1.34 -5.87 3.02
N LYS A 602 1.28 -5.30 4.23
CA LYS A 602 2.13 -5.73 5.36
C LYS A 602 1.90 -7.20 5.70
N GLU A 603 0.64 -7.60 5.89
CA GLU A 603 0.30 -8.93 6.41
C GLU A 603 0.48 -10.08 5.40
N PHE A 604 0.50 -9.78 4.11
CA PHE A 604 0.65 -10.80 3.06
C PHE A 604 1.88 -10.60 2.19
N MET A 605 2.04 -9.39 1.64
CA MET A 605 2.96 -9.14 0.55
C MET A 605 4.41 -8.92 1.01
N MET A 606 4.69 -8.61 2.27
CA MET A 606 6.08 -8.54 2.75
C MET A 606 6.82 -9.88 2.62
N TYR A 607 6.10 -11.01 2.66
CA TYR A 607 6.73 -12.32 2.52
C TYR A 607 6.90 -12.70 1.04
N THR A 608 8.04 -12.32 0.47
CA THR A 608 8.37 -12.49 -0.96
C THR A 608 8.15 -13.90 -1.51
N PRO A 609 8.44 -15.01 -0.80
CA PRO A 609 8.14 -16.35 -1.32
C PRO A 609 6.64 -16.62 -1.56
N ALA A 610 5.76 -15.93 -0.82
CA ALA A 610 4.31 -16.02 -1.02
C ALA A 610 3.82 -15.09 -2.14
N CYS A 611 4.18 -13.80 -2.06
CA CYS A 611 3.68 -12.76 -2.98
C CYS A 611 4.84 -11.98 -3.60
N PRO A 612 5.61 -12.57 -4.54
CA PRO A 612 6.75 -11.86 -5.14
C PRO A 612 6.27 -10.76 -6.11
N LEU A 613 6.86 -9.58 -6.04
CA LEU A 613 6.52 -8.48 -6.98
C LEU A 613 7.08 -8.69 -8.39
N ALA A 614 8.08 -9.56 -8.54
CA ALA A 614 8.65 -9.95 -9.83
C ALA A 614 9.18 -11.39 -9.78
N ARG A 615 9.24 -12.03 -10.95
CA ARG A 615 9.97 -13.28 -11.16
C ARG A 615 11.24 -13.05 -11.97
N TYR A 616 12.28 -13.82 -11.69
CA TYR A 616 13.60 -13.75 -12.33
C TYR A 616 13.90 -14.98 -13.20
N LEU A 617 12.90 -15.81 -13.42
CA LEU A 617 12.89 -16.89 -14.40
C LEU A 617 11.63 -16.79 -15.28
N PRO A 618 11.73 -17.18 -16.57
CA PRO A 618 10.54 -17.32 -17.41
C PRO A 618 9.57 -18.34 -16.82
N ALA A 619 8.29 -18.20 -17.14
CA ALA A 619 7.28 -19.18 -16.79
C ALA A 619 7.57 -20.53 -17.48
N PRO A 620 7.32 -21.68 -16.82
CA PRO A 620 7.43 -22.99 -17.43
C PRO A 620 6.57 -23.14 -18.69
N THR A 621 7.12 -23.79 -19.72
CA THR A 621 6.40 -24.04 -20.99
C THR A 621 5.64 -25.36 -21.00
N ASN A 622 5.78 -26.19 -19.96
CA ASN A 622 5.05 -27.45 -19.76
C ASN A 622 5.17 -27.91 -18.29
N THR A 623 4.39 -28.94 -17.92
CA THR A 623 4.33 -29.48 -16.55
C THR A 623 5.53 -30.33 -16.13
N GLN A 624 6.45 -30.65 -17.06
CA GLN A 624 7.65 -31.46 -16.79
C GLN A 624 8.87 -30.63 -16.39
N GLU A 625 8.83 -29.30 -16.56
CA GLU A 625 9.91 -28.43 -16.10
C GLU A 625 9.98 -28.39 -14.57
N THR A 626 11.13 -28.78 -14.02
CA THR A 626 11.29 -29.06 -12.58
C THR A 626 11.99 -27.96 -11.79
N LYS A 627 12.24 -26.78 -12.39
CA LYS A 627 12.85 -25.67 -11.65
C LYS A 627 11.95 -25.27 -10.49
N SER A 628 12.53 -25.16 -9.31
CA SER A 628 11.79 -24.80 -8.10
C SER A 628 11.23 -23.38 -8.21
N PHE A 629 10.12 -23.10 -7.53
CA PHE A 629 9.58 -21.73 -7.49
C PHE A 629 10.58 -20.76 -6.85
N ILE A 630 11.41 -21.24 -5.91
CA ILE A 630 12.42 -20.45 -5.18
C ILE A 630 13.50 -19.95 -6.13
N GLU A 631 13.88 -20.72 -7.14
CA GLU A 631 14.86 -20.30 -8.15
C GLU A 631 14.37 -19.11 -8.99
N GLY A 632 13.05 -18.91 -9.08
CA GLY A 632 12.43 -17.79 -9.78
C GLY A 632 12.17 -16.56 -8.92
N LEU A 633 12.45 -16.61 -7.61
CA LEU A 633 12.20 -15.51 -6.70
C LEU A 633 13.25 -14.38 -6.84
N PRO A 634 12.93 -13.16 -6.35
CA PRO A 634 13.88 -12.05 -6.29
C PRO A 634 15.13 -12.35 -5.47
N SER A 635 16.23 -11.65 -5.74
CA SER A 635 17.39 -11.66 -4.83
C SER A 635 17.00 -11.17 -3.44
N LEU A 636 17.78 -11.53 -2.41
CA LEU A 636 17.52 -11.03 -1.04
C LEU A 636 17.54 -9.49 -0.96
N GLU A 637 18.33 -8.81 -1.80
CA GLU A 637 18.34 -7.35 -1.85
C GLU A 637 16.98 -6.81 -2.33
N GLN A 638 16.43 -7.38 -3.40
CA GLN A 638 15.12 -7.01 -3.94
C GLN A 638 13.98 -7.38 -2.98
N ALA A 639 14.06 -8.56 -2.36
CA ALA A 639 13.11 -8.99 -1.32
C ALA A 639 13.17 -8.06 -0.10
N SER A 640 14.35 -7.54 0.28
CA SER A 640 14.48 -6.55 1.34
C SER A 640 13.80 -5.23 0.96
N GLY A 641 14.00 -4.75 -0.27
CA GLY A 641 13.32 -3.56 -0.78
C GLY A 641 11.80 -3.69 -0.77
N GLN A 642 11.29 -4.89 -1.08
CA GLN A 642 9.86 -5.24 -0.96
C GLN A 642 9.37 -5.19 0.50
N ILE A 643 10.12 -5.75 1.45
CA ILE A 643 9.78 -5.65 2.89
C ILE A 643 9.74 -4.18 3.33
N ASP A 644 10.77 -3.40 2.96
CA ASP A 644 10.92 -2.00 3.36
C ASP A 644 9.75 -1.15 2.85
N LEU A 645 9.39 -1.28 1.56
CA LEU A 645 8.27 -0.58 0.95
C LEU A 645 6.95 -0.94 1.64
N LEU A 646 6.62 -2.24 1.68
CA LEU A 646 5.30 -2.70 2.09
C LEU A 646 5.09 -2.59 3.61
N TYR A 647 6.17 -2.62 4.40
CA TYR A 647 6.10 -2.29 5.82
C TYR A 647 5.77 -0.81 6.03
N LEU A 648 6.38 0.10 5.27
CA LEU A 648 6.10 1.53 5.36
C LEU A 648 4.64 1.82 5.00
N LEU A 649 4.21 1.38 3.82
CA LEU A 649 2.87 1.64 3.31
C LEU A 649 1.78 0.99 4.18
N GLY A 650 2.00 -0.27 4.56
CA GLY A 650 1.04 -1.05 5.33
C GLY A 650 1.05 -0.83 6.85
N SER A 651 1.86 0.10 7.38
CA SER A 651 1.93 0.34 8.83
C SER A 651 1.57 1.77 9.27
N VAL A 652 1.37 2.73 8.38
CA VAL A 652 1.05 4.11 8.78
C VAL A 652 -0.46 4.32 8.76
N HIS A 653 -1.11 4.17 9.91
CA HIS A 653 -2.52 4.53 10.09
C HIS A 653 -2.61 5.97 10.60
N TYR A 654 -2.99 6.90 9.73
CA TYR A 654 -3.22 8.30 10.09
C TYR A 654 -4.67 8.68 9.83
N THR A 655 -5.30 9.38 10.80
CA THR A 655 -6.75 9.60 10.93
C THR A 655 -7.56 8.30 11.09
N GLN A 656 -8.86 8.44 11.32
CA GLN A 656 -9.77 7.32 11.50
C GLN A 656 -11.12 7.65 10.87
N LEU A 657 -11.72 6.69 10.16
CA LEU A 657 -13.02 6.84 9.51
C LEU A 657 -14.09 7.29 10.51
N GLY A 658 -14.75 8.41 10.20
CA GLY A 658 -15.80 9.02 11.01
C GLY A 658 -15.29 9.99 12.07
N HIS A 659 -13.99 10.13 12.27
CA HIS A 659 -13.42 11.04 13.26
C HIS A 659 -13.05 12.38 12.62
N TYR A 660 -14.06 13.23 12.44
CA TYR A 660 -13.92 14.58 11.91
C TYR A 660 -13.34 15.54 12.98
N SER A 661 -12.59 16.55 12.55
CA SER A 661 -12.10 17.61 13.43
C SER A 661 -13.25 18.52 13.91
N GLU A 662 -13.06 19.22 15.03
CA GLU A 662 -14.07 20.15 15.57
C GLU A 662 -14.43 21.28 14.58
N SER A 663 -13.53 21.60 13.64
CA SER A 663 -13.75 22.61 12.61
C SER A 663 -14.20 22.05 11.26
N ALA A 664 -14.47 20.74 11.15
CA ALA A 664 -14.85 20.13 9.87
C ALA A 664 -16.21 20.63 9.35
N PHE A 665 -17.13 20.98 10.26
CA PHE A 665 -18.46 21.47 9.94
C PHE A 665 -18.71 22.86 10.55
N PRO A 666 -19.40 23.78 9.85
CA PRO A 666 -19.71 25.11 10.38
C PRO A 666 -20.56 25.07 11.66
N ASP A 667 -21.51 24.14 11.75
CA ASP A 667 -22.27 23.86 12.97
C ASP A 667 -22.19 22.36 13.31
N GLN A 668 -21.26 22.03 14.22
CA GLN A 668 -21.09 20.66 14.71
C GLN A 668 -22.34 20.12 15.40
N ASN A 669 -23.14 20.97 16.05
CA ASN A 669 -24.32 20.52 16.78
C ASN A 669 -25.42 20.05 15.82
N GLN A 670 -25.50 20.65 14.63
CA GLN A 670 -26.46 20.25 13.60
C GLN A 670 -26.22 18.82 13.11
N VAL A 671 -24.96 18.45 12.89
CA VAL A 671 -24.59 17.13 12.35
C VAL A 671 -24.39 16.06 13.42
N LYS A 672 -24.18 16.48 14.67
CA LYS A 672 -23.84 15.58 15.79
C LYS A 672 -24.76 14.36 15.91
N PRO A 673 -26.11 14.45 15.83
CA PRO A 673 -26.95 13.27 15.99
C PRO A 673 -26.72 12.20 14.90
N ALA A 674 -26.53 12.64 13.65
CA ALA A 674 -26.22 11.75 12.54
C ALA A 674 -24.81 11.16 12.67
N LEU A 675 -23.85 11.94 13.19
CA LEU A 675 -22.49 11.49 13.41
C LEU A 675 -22.39 10.47 14.55
N ASP A 676 -23.10 10.71 15.66
CA ASP A 676 -23.20 9.76 16.78
C ASP A 676 -23.81 8.43 16.32
N LYS A 677 -24.82 8.47 15.43
CA LYS A 677 -25.38 7.27 14.81
C LYS A 677 -24.35 6.53 13.96
N PHE A 678 -23.57 7.26 13.15
CA PHE A 678 -22.50 6.67 12.34
C PHE A 678 -21.44 5.99 13.21
N HIS A 679 -20.98 6.63 14.30
CA HIS A 679 -20.05 6.03 15.25
C HIS A 679 -20.61 4.76 15.89
N ALA A 680 -21.87 4.78 16.32
CA ALA A 680 -22.51 3.60 16.89
C ALA A 680 -22.58 2.43 15.87
N GLN A 681 -22.84 2.72 14.60
CA GLN A 681 -22.80 1.70 13.54
C GLN A 681 -21.38 1.12 13.38
N LEU A 682 -20.34 1.96 13.33
CA LEU A 682 -18.94 1.49 13.23
C LEU A 682 -18.53 0.63 14.44
N ASP A 683 -19.01 0.95 15.64
CA ASP A 683 -18.76 0.13 16.84
C ASP A 683 -19.41 -1.25 16.76
N GLU A 684 -20.64 -1.34 16.26
CA GLU A 684 -21.31 -2.64 16.05
C GLU A 684 -20.64 -3.46 14.94
N ILE A 685 -20.22 -2.81 13.86
CA ILE A 685 -19.46 -3.45 12.76
C ILE A 685 -18.18 -4.08 13.29
N THR A 686 -17.46 -3.38 14.19
CA THR A 686 -16.25 -3.92 14.82
C THR A 686 -16.52 -5.26 15.53
N LYS A 687 -17.65 -5.39 16.23
CA LYS A 687 -18.02 -6.62 16.95
C LYS A 687 -18.32 -7.76 15.99
N GLU A 688 -19.04 -7.50 14.90
CA GLU A 688 -19.36 -8.51 13.89
C GLU A 688 -18.09 -9.01 13.17
N ILE A 689 -17.17 -8.11 12.85
CA ILE A 689 -15.86 -8.45 12.26
C ILE A 689 -15.07 -9.36 13.20
N GLN A 690 -14.96 -8.99 14.48
CA GLN A 690 -14.24 -9.78 15.47
C GLN A 690 -14.83 -11.19 15.62
N LYS A 691 -16.15 -11.31 15.65
CA LYS A 691 -16.85 -12.60 15.69
C LYS A 691 -16.55 -13.45 14.46
N ARG A 692 -16.61 -12.88 13.25
CA ARG A 692 -16.25 -13.61 12.02
C ARG A 692 -14.78 -14.00 12.01
N ASN A 693 -13.87 -13.15 12.50
CA ASN A 693 -12.45 -13.45 12.55
C ASN A 693 -12.11 -14.65 13.45
N ILE A 694 -12.87 -14.86 14.54
CA ILE A 694 -12.79 -16.09 15.33
C ILE A 694 -13.18 -17.30 14.48
N GLN A 695 -14.27 -17.20 13.70
CA GLN A 695 -14.72 -18.29 12.83
C GLN A 695 -13.72 -18.61 11.72
N LEU A 696 -13.16 -17.61 11.03
CA LEU A 696 -12.12 -17.80 10.02
C LEU A 696 -10.92 -18.58 10.59
N LYS A 697 -10.49 -18.21 11.80
CA LYS A 697 -9.38 -18.90 12.48
C LYS A 697 -9.72 -20.36 12.81
N LEU A 698 -10.95 -20.67 13.21
CA LEU A 698 -11.41 -22.04 13.43
C LEU A 698 -11.43 -22.88 12.14
N GLU A 699 -11.63 -22.24 10.99
CA GLU A 699 -11.57 -22.85 9.65
C GLU A 699 -10.14 -22.95 9.09
N GLY A 700 -9.12 -22.56 9.86
CA GLY A 700 -7.72 -22.56 9.43
C GLY A 700 -7.36 -21.41 8.48
N LEU A 701 -8.20 -20.39 8.37
CA LEU A 701 -8.00 -19.20 7.55
C LEU A 701 -7.40 -18.05 8.37
N ILE A 702 -6.83 -17.08 7.66
CA ILE A 702 -6.22 -15.89 8.27
C ILE A 702 -7.34 -14.87 8.57
N PRO A 703 -7.47 -14.38 9.82
CA PRO A 703 -8.42 -13.31 10.15
C PRO A 703 -8.33 -12.11 9.20
N TYR A 704 -9.48 -11.55 8.84
CA TYR A 704 -9.55 -10.37 7.97
C TYR A 704 -9.78 -9.12 8.82
N GLU A 705 -8.71 -8.34 9.02
CA GLU A 705 -8.70 -7.22 9.97
C GLU A 705 -8.66 -5.83 9.31
N PHE A 706 -8.50 -5.77 7.98
CA PHE A 706 -8.21 -4.54 7.24
C PHE A 706 -9.40 -3.58 7.16
N LEU A 707 -10.59 -4.09 7.44
CA LEU A 707 -11.84 -3.33 7.48
C LEU A 707 -12.41 -3.20 8.91
N ILE A 708 -11.61 -3.46 9.95
CA ILE A 708 -11.99 -3.04 11.31
C ILE A 708 -12.04 -1.50 11.32
N PRO A 709 -13.18 -0.85 11.64
CA PRO A 709 -13.32 0.61 11.52
C PRO A 709 -12.22 1.44 12.18
N ALA A 710 -11.73 1.03 13.35
CA ALA A 710 -10.63 1.71 14.04
C ALA A 710 -9.28 1.68 13.29
N LYS A 711 -9.13 0.77 12.31
CA LYS A 711 -7.94 0.62 11.45
C LYS A 711 -8.12 1.27 10.08
N ILE A 712 -9.29 1.86 9.77
CA ILE A 712 -9.57 2.51 8.48
C ILE A 712 -9.29 4.01 8.60
N PRO A 713 -8.31 4.57 7.88
CA PRO A 713 -8.13 6.01 7.75
C PRO A 713 -9.34 6.72 7.13
N GLN A 714 -9.48 8.01 7.40
CA GLN A 714 -10.51 8.86 6.81
C GLN A 714 -10.28 9.12 5.31
N SER A 715 -9.00 9.13 4.88
CA SER A 715 -8.52 9.49 3.54
C SER A 715 -7.32 8.63 3.09
N ILE A 716 -6.92 8.79 1.82
CA ILE A 716 -5.66 8.25 1.29
C ILE A 716 -4.53 9.20 1.67
N ASN A 717 -3.64 8.76 2.57
CA ASN A 717 -2.56 9.58 3.13
C ASN A 717 -1.24 8.82 3.34
N ILE A 718 -1.16 7.58 2.85
CA ILE A 718 0.06 6.77 2.77
C ILE A 718 0.07 5.99 1.46
#